data_AF-A0AAV0EW19-F1
#
_entry.id   AF-A0AAV0EW19-F1
#
_cell.length_a   1.000
_cell.length_b   1.000
_cell.length_c   1.000
_cell.angle_alpha   90.00
_cell.angle_beta   90.00
_cell.angle_gamma   90.00
#
_symmetry.space_group_name_H-M   'P 1'
#
loop_
_entity.id
_entity.type
_entity.pdbx_description
1 polymer ?
#
loop_
_entity_poly.entity_id
_entity_poly.type
_entity_poly.pdbx_seq_one_letter_code
_entity_poly.pdbx_strand_id
1 'polypeptide(L)'
;MDYRNERRWMYNRVNPGRKGLTDEFKAGVDNFVDFACVQPTFAENNVIKCPCTKCRNRRYKNPGDVKLHLYKWGFESNYWCWIYHGEEVLQSSGNFDDTSHNHVDGDDMYETMIYDNFGLNQEPSYLNRDIEGPHDSAKQFYELLDSAQQPLWSGCTADTELSFTLKMMSIKSSYNIAQKAMDEIFDACNRAMPSPNKVPSSFYEAEKLVSKLGLGHEKIDCCVNGCMLYYKEDIALAQCKFCFEPRFKKSNKPNSKVPRKRMHYLPLIPRLQRLFASPSSAKHMRWHFENQREPGVMCHPSDGEAWKHFDQMYPQFASEPRNVRLGICSDGFSPFGMSAKSYSCWPIIVTVYNLPPSMCMTTPYMFLTSIIPGKHNPKAKIDVYLQPLIDELKCLWETGVVTYDVSLKHNFVLKAALMWTISDFPAYGMLSGWQTAGKLSCPYCMESSKSFWLKNGGKCTWFDCHRQFLPMDHPFRRNKDAFVKGRIEKAYPPHILSGEAVLERVSYIPQITEQQGSKIPGYGSTHNWTKRSIFWELPYWKDNMIRHNLDVMHIEKNVFDNVFHTVMDTKGTKNNKDGVKSRMDLKEHCSRPELELRVDNNGKLLKPKASFTCDNNQQRAVYEWIQNLCTPDGYAGNLTSCVDLEDCKLHGMKSHDCHVFMECLLPVAFSFLPPSHWKAITELSQFFRDLCSANLHVDKVIQLQQNIPIIICKLEKIFPPGFFNCMEHLPVHLPYEALMGGPIQYRWMYPFERFLNYLKRKVKNKARVEGSICEAYLIEEATNFASYYFESHVESWRTKVGRNLDDGGIDVSVQPTLSVFNRPGRGLGATRSRYLNSKEFFAAHQHVLLNCAEVKPYLTSYEDGLRALNPGITSEQIDLAIEDNFAKWFRDYVYNPDNMVHNQFLHDLAMGPLVEVQTWNGYVVNGYKFQTKGYCEGKSTFNCGVSVKGTDCGDREDDFYGIIKEIIEISYPNSPFKKVVLFNCDWFDTSPNRGTRVDAEYGIVEVQCNRRYQKYDPFIFAHNASQVYYAPYPRDGAY
;
A
#
# COMPACT_ATOMS: atom_id res chain seq x y z
N MET A 1 -34.08 16.67 -1.01
CA MET A 1 -34.12 16.97 -2.46
C MET A 1 -32.71 16.89 -3.00
N ASP A 2 -32.50 16.17 -4.10
CA ASP A 2 -31.18 16.07 -4.73
C ASP A 2 -30.98 17.28 -5.66
N TYR A 3 -30.42 18.37 -5.10
CA TYR A 3 -30.14 19.60 -5.85
C TYR A 3 -29.29 19.35 -7.11
N ARG A 4 -28.47 18.28 -7.13
CA ARG A 4 -27.63 17.93 -8.28
C ARG A 4 -28.43 17.34 -9.44
N ASN A 5 -29.63 16.80 -9.21
CA ASN A 5 -30.50 16.32 -10.28
C ASN A 5 -31.43 17.43 -10.80
N GLU A 6 -31.97 18.28 -9.92
CA GLU A 6 -32.90 19.35 -10.32
C GLU A 6 -32.20 20.56 -10.97
N ARG A 7 -30.92 20.81 -10.64
CA ARG A 7 -30.19 21.99 -11.11
C ARG A 7 -29.04 21.70 -12.08
N ARG A 8 -29.04 20.52 -12.71
CA ARG A 8 -28.04 20.11 -13.73
C ARG A 8 -27.84 21.19 -14.80
N TRP A 9 -28.90 21.92 -15.12
CA TRP A 9 -28.87 23.04 -16.06
C TRP A 9 -27.78 24.08 -15.74
N MET A 10 -27.41 24.30 -14.47
CA MET A 10 -26.38 25.27 -14.06
C MET A 10 -25.01 25.00 -14.69
N TYR A 11 -24.70 23.74 -15.02
CA TYR A 11 -23.43 23.33 -15.60
C TYR A 11 -23.56 22.79 -17.03
N ASN A 12 -24.79 22.62 -17.54
CA ASN A 12 -25.07 22.31 -18.94
C ASN A 12 -25.19 23.58 -19.79
N ARG A 13 -24.16 24.44 -19.74
CA ARG A 13 -24.20 25.80 -20.29
C ARG A 13 -24.22 25.86 -21.83
N VAL A 14 -23.58 24.93 -22.52
CA VAL A 14 -23.35 24.97 -23.98
C VAL A 14 -23.89 23.71 -24.63
N ASN A 15 -24.50 23.84 -25.81
CA ASN A 15 -24.98 22.69 -26.58
C ASN A 15 -23.80 21.79 -27.03
N PRO A 16 -23.86 20.46 -26.84
CA PRO A 16 -22.84 19.55 -27.36
C PRO A 16 -22.66 19.75 -28.88
N GLY A 17 -21.47 20.20 -29.29
CA GLY A 17 -21.12 20.38 -30.71
C GLY A 17 -21.67 21.64 -31.41
N ARG A 18 -22.23 22.63 -30.71
CA ARG A 18 -22.66 23.93 -31.31
C ARG A 18 -22.20 25.14 -30.48
N LYS A 19 -21.91 26.28 -31.14
CA LYS A 19 -21.67 27.57 -30.47
C LYS A 19 -23.01 28.23 -30.08
N GLY A 20 -23.38 28.17 -28.79
CA GLY A 20 -24.57 28.85 -28.25
C GLY A 20 -24.96 28.33 -26.86
N LEU A 21 -25.53 29.19 -26.02
CA LEU A 21 -26.05 28.83 -24.69
C LEU A 21 -27.33 27.99 -24.84
N THR A 22 -27.50 26.98 -23.99
CA THR A 22 -28.73 26.18 -23.92
C THR A 22 -29.89 27.06 -23.41
N ASP A 23 -31.10 26.84 -23.92
CA ASP A 23 -32.27 27.62 -23.48
C ASP A 23 -32.65 27.30 -22.04
N GLU A 24 -32.39 26.07 -21.59
CA GLU A 24 -32.52 25.64 -20.20
C GLU A 24 -31.57 26.41 -19.25
N PHE A 25 -30.33 26.66 -19.67
CA PHE A 25 -29.39 27.49 -18.90
C PHE A 25 -29.84 28.95 -18.84
N LYS A 26 -30.37 29.53 -19.93
CA LYS A 26 -30.87 30.91 -19.92
C LYS A 26 -32.07 31.07 -18.98
N ALA A 27 -33.04 30.16 -19.08
CA ALA A 27 -34.23 30.17 -18.23
C ALA A 27 -33.85 29.94 -16.75
N GLY A 28 -32.90 29.04 -16.47
CA GLY A 28 -32.41 28.82 -15.12
C GLY A 28 -31.65 30.03 -14.55
N VAL A 29 -30.83 30.72 -15.35
CA VAL A 29 -30.16 31.96 -14.92
C VAL A 29 -31.18 33.04 -14.57
N ASP A 30 -32.29 33.13 -15.31
CA ASP A 30 -33.36 34.09 -15.04
C ASP A 30 -34.06 33.76 -13.71
N ASN A 31 -34.39 32.49 -13.49
CA ASN A 31 -34.94 32.02 -12.21
C ASN A 31 -33.99 32.29 -11.03
N PHE A 32 -32.67 32.11 -11.21
CA PHE A 32 -31.68 32.42 -10.18
C PHE A 32 -31.65 33.92 -9.85
N VAL A 33 -31.63 34.77 -10.88
CA VAL A 33 -31.57 36.22 -10.69
C VAL A 33 -32.86 36.72 -10.03
N ASP A 34 -34.02 36.23 -10.46
CA ASP A 34 -35.31 36.57 -9.85
C ASP A 34 -35.36 36.16 -8.39
N PHE A 35 -34.91 34.93 -8.07
CA PHE A 35 -34.82 34.46 -6.69
C PHE A 35 -33.90 35.36 -5.84
N ALA A 36 -32.73 35.72 -6.36
CA ALA A 36 -31.78 36.57 -5.65
C ALA A 36 -32.30 38.00 -5.43
N CYS A 37 -33.15 38.52 -6.31
CA CYS A 37 -33.74 39.86 -6.19
C CYS A 37 -34.90 39.93 -5.18
N VAL A 38 -35.46 38.80 -4.75
CA VAL A 38 -36.53 38.75 -3.74
C VAL A 38 -35.97 38.67 -2.31
N GLN A 39 -34.66 38.52 -2.15
CA GLN A 39 -34.01 38.38 -0.85
C GLN A 39 -33.86 39.71 -0.11
N PRO A 40 -33.91 39.72 1.24
CA PRO A 40 -33.79 40.93 2.05
C PRO A 40 -32.51 41.74 1.75
N THR A 41 -31.42 41.05 1.42
CA THR A 41 -30.11 41.66 1.09
C THR A 41 -30.11 42.47 -0.19
N PHE A 42 -31.05 42.23 -1.12
CA PHE A 42 -31.21 43.02 -2.34
C PHE A 42 -32.02 44.30 -2.09
N ALA A 43 -33.04 44.24 -1.22
CA ALA A 43 -33.94 45.35 -0.92
C ALA A 43 -33.22 46.59 -0.35
N GLU A 44 -32.06 46.41 0.28
CA GLU A 44 -31.27 47.49 0.86
C GLU A 44 -30.26 48.12 -0.12
N ASN A 45 -29.73 47.36 -1.09
CA ASN A 45 -28.53 47.75 -1.84
C ASN A 45 -28.67 47.73 -3.38
N ASN A 46 -29.78 47.23 -3.94
CA ASN A 46 -30.01 47.06 -5.38
C ASN A 46 -28.90 46.27 -6.13
N VAL A 47 -28.12 45.47 -5.42
CA VAL A 47 -27.03 44.62 -5.97
C VAL A 47 -27.08 43.23 -5.35
N ILE A 48 -26.69 42.20 -6.12
CA ILE A 48 -26.58 40.82 -5.67
C ILE A 48 -25.13 40.32 -5.80
N LYS A 49 -24.76 39.29 -5.04
CA LYS A 49 -23.45 38.64 -5.21
C LYS A 49 -23.38 37.97 -6.58
N CYS A 50 -22.21 37.98 -7.21
CA CYS A 50 -22.02 37.36 -8.53
C CYS A 50 -21.41 35.96 -8.37
N PRO A 51 -22.17 34.86 -8.61
CA PRO A 51 -21.67 33.49 -8.47
C PRO A 51 -20.88 32.99 -9.69
N CYS A 52 -20.50 33.86 -10.62
CA CYS A 52 -19.74 33.41 -11.79
C CYS A 52 -18.32 32.95 -11.41
N THR A 53 -17.71 32.08 -12.22
CA THR A 53 -16.36 31.53 -11.98
C THR A 53 -15.26 32.58 -11.74
N LYS A 54 -15.41 33.81 -12.27
CA LYS A 54 -14.51 34.94 -12.01
C LYS A 54 -14.78 35.66 -10.69
N CYS A 55 -16.03 35.75 -10.26
CA CYS A 55 -16.42 36.56 -9.10
C CYS A 55 -16.60 35.74 -7.82
N ARG A 56 -16.88 34.44 -7.93
CA ARG A 56 -16.90 33.45 -6.83
C ARG A 56 -17.68 33.89 -5.59
N ASN A 57 -18.83 34.53 -5.79
CA ASN A 57 -19.67 35.07 -4.72
C ASN A 57 -19.02 36.17 -3.85
N ARG A 58 -17.86 36.72 -4.25
CA ARG A 58 -17.10 37.75 -3.49
C ARG A 58 -17.43 39.18 -3.89
N ARG A 59 -18.00 39.41 -5.08
CA ARG A 59 -18.29 40.75 -5.61
C ARG A 59 -19.79 40.98 -5.77
N TYR A 60 -20.25 42.17 -5.39
CA TYR A 60 -21.63 42.63 -5.62
C TYR A 60 -21.75 43.31 -6.97
N LYS A 61 -22.81 43.01 -7.71
CA LYS A 61 -23.10 43.55 -9.04
C LYS A 61 -24.60 43.75 -9.22
N ASN A 62 -24.98 44.61 -10.17
CA ASN A 62 -26.38 44.71 -10.53
C ASN A 62 -26.86 43.39 -11.20
N PRO A 63 -28.17 43.08 -11.14
CA PRO A 63 -28.70 41.83 -11.70
C PRO A 63 -28.39 41.60 -13.19
N GLY A 64 -28.38 42.67 -14.00
CA GLY A 64 -28.07 42.61 -15.43
C GLY A 64 -26.62 42.18 -15.70
N ASP A 65 -25.66 42.71 -14.95
CA ASP A 65 -24.24 42.36 -15.02
C ASP A 65 -24.00 40.93 -14.55
N VAL A 66 -24.72 40.46 -13.53
CA VAL A 66 -24.64 39.08 -13.05
C VAL A 66 -25.13 38.12 -14.12
N LYS A 67 -26.25 38.42 -14.78
CA LYS A 67 -26.77 37.64 -15.93
C LYS A 67 -25.76 37.58 -17.07
N LEU A 68 -25.14 38.71 -17.44
CA LEU A 68 -24.09 38.77 -18.45
C LEU A 68 -22.84 37.95 -18.05
N HIS A 69 -22.43 38.06 -16.79
CA HIS A 69 -21.31 37.30 -16.22
C HIS A 69 -21.56 35.79 -16.27
N LEU A 70 -22.77 35.34 -15.96
CA LEU A 70 -23.15 33.92 -16.00
C LEU A 70 -23.23 33.41 -17.45
N TYR A 71 -23.75 34.23 -18.37
CA TYR A 71 -23.74 33.91 -19.80
C TYR A 71 -22.33 33.80 -20.38
N LYS A 72 -21.36 34.56 -19.87
CA LYS A 72 -19.98 34.57 -20.36
C LYS A 72 -19.05 33.58 -19.66
N TRP A 73 -19.24 33.31 -18.36
CA TRP A 73 -18.30 32.53 -17.55
C TRP A 73 -18.91 31.36 -16.78
N GLY A 74 -20.23 31.19 -16.79
CA GLY A 74 -20.91 30.13 -16.04
C GLY A 74 -20.85 30.31 -14.52
N PHE A 75 -21.54 29.43 -13.79
CA PHE A 75 -21.51 29.39 -12.32
C PHE A 75 -20.19 28.83 -11.80
N GLU A 76 -19.80 29.25 -10.60
CA GLU A 76 -18.74 28.65 -9.81
C GLU A 76 -18.96 27.15 -9.61
N SER A 77 -17.88 26.37 -9.63
CA SER A 77 -17.93 24.91 -9.47
C SER A 77 -18.56 24.53 -8.12
N ASN A 78 -19.44 23.53 -8.13
CA ASN A 78 -20.13 23.00 -6.94
C ASN A 78 -21.08 23.96 -6.20
N TYR A 79 -21.42 25.10 -6.79
CA TYR A 79 -22.40 26.06 -6.28
C TYR A 79 -23.86 25.67 -6.63
N TRP A 80 -24.28 24.46 -6.23
CA TRP A 80 -25.62 23.93 -6.54
C TRP A 80 -26.74 24.53 -5.67
N CYS A 81 -26.39 24.99 -4.47
CA CYS A 81 -27.30 25.65 -3.53
C CYS A 81 -26.96 27.13 -3.43
N TRP A 82 -27.96 28.00 -3.54
CA TRP A 82 -27.81 29.45 -3.60
C TRP A 82 -27.67 30.05 -2.19
N ILE A 83 -26.80 29.45 -1.37
CA ILE A 83 -26.58 29.78 0.05
C ILE A 83 -26.18 31.25 0.27
N TYR A 84 -25.46 31.84 -0.68
CA TYR A 84 -25.07 33.26 -0.64
C TYR A 84 -26.17 34.22 -1.09
N HIS A 85 -27.32 33.68 -1.53
CA HIS A 85 -28.49 34.39 -2.01
C HIS A 85 -29.74 33.94 -1.23
N GLY A 86 -29.59 33.58 0.04
CA GLY A 86 -30.72 33.38 0.95
C GLY A 86 -31.47 32.05 0.81
N GLU A 87 -30.94 31.08 0.05
CA GLU A 87 -31.53 29.74 0.02
C GLU A 87 -31.14 28.93 1.27
N GLU A 88 -32.13 28.58 2.09
CA GLU A 88 -31.93 27.74 3.27
C GLU A 88 -31.64 26.28 2.90
N VAL A 89 -30.47 25.78 3.32
CA VAL A 89 -30.08 24.39 3.09
C VAL A 89 -30.84 23.47 4.05
N LEU A 90 -31.81 22.70 3.53
CA LEU A 90 -32.20 21.45 4.19
C LEU A 90 -30.97 20.53 4.22
N GLN A 91 -30.32 20.44 5.38
CA GLN A 91 -28.98 19.88 5.56
C GLN A 91 -28.82 18.48 4.94
N SER A 92 -28.21 18.46 3.76
CA SER A 92 -27.38 17.38 3.22
C SER A 92 -25.99 17.99 3.04
N SER A 93 -25.01 17.35 3.65
CA SER A 93 -23.67 17.82 4.01
C SER A 93 -22.73 18.22 2.85
N GLY A 94 -21.87 19.21 3.13
CA GLY A 94 -20.46 19.21 2.71
C GLY A 94 -19.95 20.42 1.91
N ASN A 95 -19.13 21.27 2.54
CA ASN A 95 -17.77 21.60 2.06
C ASN A 95 -16.96 22.44 3.06
N PHE A 96 -15.76 21.92 3.36
CA PHE A 96 -14.46 22.59 3.49
C PHE A 96 -14.42 24.07 3.91
N ASP A 97 -14.01 24.31 5.16
CA ASP A 97 -12.70 24.92 5.40
C ASP A 97 -12.18 24.43 6.76
N ASP A 98 -10.89 24.08 6.75
CA ASP A 98 -10.08 23.72 7.91
C ASP A 98 -9.42 25.00 8.40
N THR A 99 -9.73 25.43 9.63
CA THR A 99 -8.88 26.22 10.57
C THR A 99 -9.75 26.91 11.62
N SER A 100 -9.83 26.32 12.82
CA SER A 100 -9.70 27.03 14.12
C SER A 100 -10.01 26.06 15.26
N HIS A 101 -9.05 25.21 15.62
CA HIS A 101 -8.99 24.73 17.00
C HIS A 101 -8.32 25.83 17.82
N ASN A 102 -9.12 26.79 18.29
CA ASN A 102 -8.73 27.58 19.44
C ASN A 102 -8.63 26.61 20.63
N HIS A 103 -7.42 26.51 21.17
CA HIS A 103 -7.16 25.92 22.48
C HIS A 103 -8.08 26.57 23.51
N VAL A 104 -8.87 25.73 24.18
CA VAL A 104 -9.17 25.95 25.59
C VAL A 104 -8.25 24.97 26.32
N ASP A 105 -7.25 25.54 26.99
CA ASP A 105 -6.40 24.84 27.93
C ASP A 105 -7.25 24.16 29.01
N GLY A 106 -7.00 22.87 29.28
CA GLY A 106 -7.25 22.30 30.60
C GLY A 106 -8.13 21.05 30.74
N ASP A 107 -8.34 20.22 29.72
CA ASP A 107 -8.96 18.89 29.92
C ASP A 107 -7.97 17.75 29.64
N ASP A 108 -7.89 16.80 30.58
CA ASP A 108 -6.98 15.65 30.55
C ASP A 108 -7.32 14.72 29.35
N MET A 109 -6.39 14.58 28.39
CA MET A 109 -6.58 13.72 27.21
C MET A 109 -6.79 12.24 27.57
N TYR A 110 -6.39 11.81 28.77
CA TYR A 110 -6.73 10.48 29.30
C TYR A 110 -8.16 10.42 29.84
N GLU A 111 -8.74 11.53 30.29
CA GLU A 111 -10.18 11.64 30.51
C GLU A 111 -10.92 11.52 29.18
N THR A 112 -10.43 12.16 28.12
CA THR A 112 -10.98 12.04 26.76
C THR A 112 -10.87 10.62 26.19
N MET A 113 -9.77 9.88 26.45
CA MET A 113 -9.70 8.41 26.18
C MET A 113 -10.86 7.64 26.79
N ILE A 114 -11.26 8.06 27.96
CA ILE A 114 -12.26 7.40 28.79
C ILE A 114 -13.65 7.88 28.36
N TYR A 115 -13.84 9.15 27.98
CA TYR A 115 -15.07 9.66 27.37
C TYR A 115 -15.32 9.12 25.94
N ASP A 116 -14.26 8.91 25.15
CA ASP A 116 -14.32 8.44 23.76
C ASP A 116 -14.53 6.93 23.66
N ASN A 117 -13.85 6.18 24.52
CA ASN A 117 -14.13 4.76 24.63
C ASN A 117 -15.60 4.58 25.05
N PHE A 118 -16.19 5.52 25.84
CA PHE A 118 -17.31 5.21 26.74
C PHE A 118 -18.43 6.26 27.04
N GLY A 119 -18.74 7.22 26.16
CA GLY A 119 -20.05 7.90 26.06
C GLY A 119 -20.75 8.50 27.32
N LEU A 120 -20.73 9.85 27.40
CA LEU A 120 -21.56 10.85 28.14
C LEU A 120 -21.06 11.25 29.55
N ASN A 121 -20.98 12.53 29.97
CA ASN A 121 -21.79 13.75 29.72
C ASN A 121 -20.95 15.06 29.74
N GLN A 122 -21.19 15.97 28.78
CA GLN A 122 -21.37 17.43 29.02
C GLN A 122 -21.98 18.08 27.76
N GLU A 123 -23.01 18.91 27.96
CA GLU A 123 -23.82 19.51 26.90
C GLU A 123 -23.09 20.58 26.06
N PRO A 124 -23.35 20.59 24.75
CA PRO A 124 -23.60 21.84 24.05
C PRO A 124 -24.99 21.81 23.41
N SER A 125 -25.79 22.83 23.72
CA SER A 125 -27.07 23.11 23.10
C SER A 125 -26.94 23.19 21.58
N TYR A 126 -28.00 22.77 20.89
CA TYR A 126 -28.28 22.83 19.44
C TYR A 126 -27.90 21.59 18.62
N LEU A 127 -28.75 20.54 18.70
CA LEU A 127 -29.24 19.74 17.56
C LEU A 127 -30.35 18.78 18.03
N ASN A 128 -31.58 18.98 17.57
CA ASN A 128 -32.72 18.06 17.77
C ASN A 128 -32.57 16.80 16.90
N ARG A 129 -31.75 15.83 17.34
CA ARG A 129 -31.90 14.38 17.06
C ARG A 129 -31.45 13.62 18.31
N ASP A 130 -32.22 12.62 18.73
CA ASP A 130 -31.98 11.87 19.97
C ASP A 130 -30.55 11.32 20.03
N ILE A 131 -29.75 11.82 20.98
CA ILE A 131 -28.40 11.34 21.27
C ILE A 131 -28.56 10.06 22.09
N GLU A 132 -28.12 8.92 21.55
CA GLU A 132 -28.16 7.65 22.29
C GLU A 132 -26.88 7.42 23.09
N GLY A 133 -27.04 7.06 24.37
CA GLY A 133 -25.92 6.62 25.21
C GLY A 133 -25.44 5.20 24.90
N PRO A 134 -24.26 4.80 25.39
CA PRO A 134 -23.71 3.46 25.22
C PRO A 134 -24.50 2.37 25.99
N HIS A 135 -24.52 1.14 25.44
CA HIS A 135 -25.25 -0.03 25.97
C HIS A 135 -24.65 -0.62 27.27
N ASP A 136 -25.44 -1.37 28.06
CA ASP A 136 -25.17 -1.76 29.46
C ASP A 136 -23.88 -2.57 29.72
N SER A 137 -23.42 -3.40 28.77
CA SER A 137 -22.15 -4.13 28.90
C SER A 137 -20.93 -3.22 28.90
N ALA A 138 -21.06 -2.01 28.36
CA ALA A 138 -19.99 -1.04 28.31
C ALA A 138 -19.88 -0.33 29.67
N LYS A 139 -20.99 0.08 30.30
CA LYS A 139 -21.04 0.82 31.58
C LYS A 139 -20.19 0.21 32.71
N GLN A 140 -20.20 -1.13 32.90
CA GLN A 140 -19.42 -1.80 33.96
C GLN A 140 -17.90 -1.67 33.80
N PHE A 141 -17.41 -1.42 32.59
CA PHE A 141 -16.00 -1.16 32.33
C PHE A 141 -15.60 0.26 32.74
N TYR A 142 -16.54 1.22 32.69
CA TYR A 142 -16.29 2.66 32.87
C TYR A 142 -16.01 2.95 34.34
N GLU A 143 -16.82 2.36 35.22
CA GLU A 143 -16.65 2.38 36.68
C GLU A 143 -15.26 1.85 37.11
N LEU A 144 -14.70 0.92 36.33
CA LEU A 144 -13.40 0.29 36.59
C LEU A 144 -12.22 1.19 36.15
N LEU A 145 -12.46 2.16 35.27
CA LEU A 145 -11.46 3.00 34.62
C LEU A 145 -11.38 4.42 35.23
N ASP A 146 -12.50 4.96 35.71
CA ASP A 146 -12.52 6.17 36.56
C ASP A 146 -11.67 5.99 37.82
N SER A 147 -11.56 4.75 38.32
CA SER A 147 -10.68 4.40 39.43
C SER A 147 -9.18 4.51 39.10
N ALA A 148 -8.80 4.49 37.81
CA ALA A 148 -7.41 4.50 37.31
C ALA A 148 -6.94 5.88 36.77
N GLN A 149 -7.84 6.86 36.68
CA GLN A 149 -7.55 8.28 36.33
C GLN A 149 -6.95 9.09 37.48
N GLN A 150 -6.63 8.43 38.58
CA GLN A 150 -6.11 9.12 39.75
C GLN A 150 -4.72 9.68 39.43
N PRO A 151 -4.40 10.91 39.89
CA PRO A 151 -3.06 11.49 39.75
C PRO A 151 -2.00 10.51 40.24
N LEU A 152 -0.89 10.40 39.51
CA LEU A 152 0.19 9.47 39.86
C LEU A 152 0.72 9.71 41.28
N TRP A 153 0.66 10.96 41.75
CA TRP A 153 0.76 11.37 43.16
C TRP A 153 -0.06 12.64 43.37
N SER A 154 -0.28 13.04 44.63
CA SER A 154 -1.05 14.25 44.96
C SER A 154 -0.43 15.51 44.31
N GLY A 155 -1.17 16.19 43.43
CA GLY A 155 -0.71 17.38 42.71
C GLY A 155 0.05 17.11 41.40
N CYS A 156 0.14 15.86 40.94
CA CYS A 156 0.65 15.56 39.60
C CYS A 156 -0.35 16.00 38.54
N THR A 157 0.04 16.91 37.64
CA THR A 157 -0.76 17.34 36.48
C THR A 157 -0.29 16.73 35.16
N ALA A 158 0.88 16.09 35.14
CA ALA A 158 1.53 15.59 33.92
C ALA A 158 1.24 14.11 33.63
N ASP A 159 0.92 13.30 34.65
CA ASP A 159 0.69 11.86 34.49
C ASP A 159 -0.28 11.30 35.55
N THR A 160 -1.15 10.38 35.12
CA THR A 160 -2.02 9.54 35.94
C THR A 160 -1.38 8.16 36.18
N GLU A 161 -1.94 7.39 37.12
CA GLU A 161 -1.52 5.98 37.34
C GLU A 161 -1.58 5.16 36.04
N LEU A 162 -2.64 5.35 35.26
CA LEU A 162 -2.85 4.66 34.00
C LEU A 162 -1.89 5.13 32.89
N SER A 163 -1.72 6.45 32.70
CA SER A 163 -0.83 7.00 31.67
C SER A 163 0.61 6.53 31.85
N PHE A 164 1.11 6.61 33.08
CA PHE A 164 2.46 6.19 33.43
C PHE A 164 2.64 4.68 33.18
N THR A 165 1.67 3.88 33.64
CA THR A 165 1.72 2.43 33.45
C THR A 165 1.74 2.06 31.97
N LEU A 166 0.92 2.70 31.14
CA LEU A 166 0.88 2.46 29.70
C LEU A 166 2.18 2.86 29.00
N LYS A 167 2.77 4.01 29.35
CA LYS A 167 4.09 4.43 28.84
C LYS A 167 5.16 3.38 29.16
N MET A 168 5.18 2.88 30.40
CA MET A 168 6.14 1.85 30.85
C MET A 168 5.94 0.50 30.15
N MET A 169 4.67 0.09 29.94
CA MET A 169 4.34 -1.15 29.23
C MET A 169 4.69 -1.07 27.74
N SER A 170 4.47 0.10 27.11
CA SER A 170 4.90 0.38 25.75
C SER A 170 6.42 0.28 25.59
N ILE A 171 7.19 0.90 26.51
CA ILE A 171 8.66 0.81 26.54
C ILE A 171 9.11 -0.64 26.69
N LYS A 172 8.53 -1.37 27.65
CA LYS A 172 8.84 -2.80 27.84
C LYS A 172 8.63 -3.62 26.56
N SER A 173 7.47 -3.44 25.92
CA SER A 173 7.11 -4.22 24.73
C SER A 173 8.00 -3.86 23.53
N SER A 174 8.25 -2.57 23.34
CA SER A 174 9.05 -2.04 22.23
C SER A 174 10.50 -2.47 22.27
N TYR A 175 11.11 -2.45 23.47
CA TYR A 175 12.53 -2.76 23.66
C TYR A 175 12.78 -4.18 24.20
N ASN A 176 11.72 -5.00 24.32
CA ASN A 176 11.79 -6.36 24.86
C ASN A 176 12.46 -6.46 26.24
N ILE A 177 12.24 -5.47 27.10
CA ILE A 177 12.86 -5.42 28.44
C ILE A 177 12.41 -6.63 29.27
N ALA A 178 13.36 -7.28 29.95
CA ALA A 178 13.10 -8.42 30.83
C ALA A 178 12.11 -8.04 31.96
N GLN A 179 11.34 -9.00 32.48
CA GLN A 179 10.41 -8.74 33.59
C GLN A 179 11.12 -8.17 34.81
N LYS A 180 12.17 -8.87 35.27
CA LYS A 180 12.99 -8.42 36.39
C LYS A 180 13.55 -7.01 36.22
N ALA A 181 14.00 -6.67 35.01
CA ALA A 181 14.50 -5.33 34.72
C ALA A 181 13.39 -4.27 34.81
N MET A 182 12.16 -4.59 34.41
CA MET A 182 11.02 -3.68 34.60
C MET A 182 10.64 -3.52 36.07
N ASP A 183 10.67 -4.60 36.84
CA ASP A 183 10.43 -4.54 38.29
C ASP A 183 11.46 -3.59 38.95
N GLU A 184 12.74 -3.73 38.61
CA GLU A 184 13.80 -2.84 39.10
C GLU A 184 13.63 -1.38 38.64
N ILE A 185 13.11 -1.14 37.43
CA ILE A 185 12.79 0.22 36.97
C ILE A 185 11.61 0.80 37.76
N PHE A 186 10.55 0.02 38.01
CA PHE A 186 9.43 0.44 38.84
C PHE A 186 9.88 0.77 40.26
N ASP A 187 10.77 -0.02 40.85
CA ASP A 187 11.39 0.26 42.15
C ASP A 187 12.23 1.55 42.15
N ALA A 188 12.91 1.84 41.05
CA ALA A 188 13.66 3.09 40.89
C ALA A 188 12.71 4.30 40.77
N CYS A 189 11.64 4.19 39.99
CA CYS A 189 10.62 5.24 39.85
C CYS A 189 9.91 5.51 41.19
N ASN A 190 9.50 4.47 41.90
CA ASN A 190 8.88 4.59 43.23
C ASN A 190 9.77 5.35 44.24
N ARG A 191 11.10 5.20 44.15
CA ARG A 191 12.07 5.91 45.01
C ARG A 191 12.37 7.33 44.56
N ALA A 192 12.26 7.61 43.26
CA ALA A 192 12.56 8.93 42.69
C ALA A 192 11.37 9.89 42.77
N MET A 193 10.14 9.38 42.84
CA MET A 193 8.91 10.17 42.83
C MET A 193 8.40 10.49 44.25
N PRO A 194 7.63 11.58 44.44
CA PRO A 194 7.06 11.94 45.74
C PRO A 194 6.23 10.80 46.35
N SER A 195 6.31 10.61 47.67
CA SER A 195 5.52 9.61 48.39
C SER A 195 4.39 10.29 49.17
N PRO A 196 3.15 9.75 49.16
CA PRO A 196 2.71 8.53 48.46
C PRO A 196 2.48 8.74 46.95
N ASN A 197 2.89 7.78 46.13
CA ASN A 197 2.58 7.69 44.70
C ASN A 197 1.92 6.35 44.34
N LYS A 198 1.42 6.27 43.11
CA LYS A 198 0.71 5.14 42.54
C LYS A 198 1.51 4.45 41.42
N VAL A 199 2.84 4.56 41.44
CA VAL A 199 3.67 3.81 40.49
C VAL A 199 3.50 2.31 40.77
N PRO A 200 3.21 1.46 39.77
CA PRO A 200 3.12 0.02 39.99
C PRO A 200 4.35 -0.53 40.69
N SER A 201 4.20 -1.43 41.67
CA SER A 201 5.35 -2.01 42.38
C SER A 201 6.06 -3.11 41.59
N SER A 202 5.41 -3.62 40.55
CA SER A 202 5.96 -4.67 39.69
C SER A 202 5.31 -4.66 38.31
N PHE A 203 5.95 -5.34 37.37
CA PHE A 203 5.39 -5.64 36.06
C PHE A 203 4.06 -6.39 36.15
N TYR A 204 3.89 -7.27 37.15
CA TYR A 204 2.63 -8.00 37.32
C TYR A 204 1.48 -7.07 37.68
N GLU A 205 1.70 -6.08 38.54
CA GLU A 205 0.68 -5.08 38.87
C GLU A 205 0.36 -4.17 37.69
N ALA A 206 1.40 -3.72 36.96
CA ALA A 206 1.23 -2.96 35.72
C ALA A 206 0.43 -3.76 34.66
N GLU A 207 0.76 -5.04 34.48
CA GLU A 207 0.05 -5.94 33.56
C GLU A 207 -1.40 -6.14 34.01
N LYS A 208 -1.66 -6.32 35.31
CA LYS A 208 -3.02 -6.43 35.84
C LYS A 208 -3.83 -5.15 35.58
N LEU A 209 -3.23 -3.97 35.72
CA LEU A 209 -3.88 -2.70 35.43
C LEU A 209 -4.21 -2.58 33.93
N VAL A 210 -3.25 -2.85 33.04
CA VAL A 210 -3.45 -2.77 31.57
C VAL A 210 -4.34 -3.88 31.03
N SER A 211 -4.38 -5.05 31.67
CA SER A 211 -5.25 -6.17 31.25
C SER A 211 -6.73 -5.82 31.31
N LYS A 212 -7.11 -4.85 32.17
CA LYS A 212 -8.46 -4.30 32.20
C LYS A 212 -8.79 -3.51 30.93
N LEU A 213 -7.80 -2.90 30.28
CA LEU A 213 -7.93 -2.20 28.99
C LEU A 213 -7.84 -3.12 27.76
N GLY A 214 -7.20 -4.27 27.92
CA GLY A 214 -6.99 -5.25 26.84
C GLY A 214 -8.25 -6.05 26.49
N LEU A 215 -8.32 -6.57 25.27
CA LEU A 215 -9.35 -7.56 24.93
C LEU A 215 -8.87 -8.94 25.38
N GLY A 216 -9.77 -9.73 25.94
CA GLY A 216 -9.45 -11.08 26.39
C GLY A 216 -9.04 -12.03 25.26
N HIS A 217 -8.61 -13.22 25.69
CA HIS A 217 -8.45 -14.38 24.83
C HIS A 217 -9.03 -15.62 25.52
N GLU A 218 -9.42 -16.60 24.72
CA GLU A 218 -9.94 -17.87 25.15
C GLU A 218 -8.93 -18.98 24.90
N LYS A 219 -8.82 -19.92 25.85
CA LYS A 219 -7.98 -21.11 25.72
C LYS A 219 -8.87 -22.29 25.39
N ILE A 220 -8.85 -22.73 24.14
CA ILE A 220 -9.67 -23.85 23.68
C ILE A 220 -8.81 -25.12 23.64
N ASP A 221 -9.27 -26.17 24.32
CA ASP A 221 -8.57 -27.45 24.33
C ASP A 221 -8.72 -28.15 22.99
N CYS A 222 -7.65 -28.80 22.53
CA CYS A 222 -7.63 -29.50 21.24
C CYS A 222 -7.23 -30.96 21.43
N CYS A 223 -7.69 -31.82 20.53
CA CYS A 223 -7.10 -33.14 20.35
C CYS A 223 -5.60 -33.03 20.03
N VAL A 224 -4.77 -33.93 20.58
CA VAL A 224 -3.32 -33.98 20.31
C VAL A 224 -3.00 -34.12 18.82
N ASN A 225 -3.86 -34.84 18.08
CA ASN A 225 -3.76 -35.05 16.63
C ASN A 225 -4.48 -33.96 15.82
N GLY A 226 -5.04 -32.93 16.47
CA GLY A 226 -5.78 -31.85 15.83
C GLY A 226 -7.11 -32.26 15.19
N CYS A 227 -7.67 -33.41 15.60
CA CYS A 227 -8.90 -33.94 15.00
C CYS A 227 -10.17 -33.17 15.39
N MET A 228 -10.19 -32.51 16.55
CA MET A 228 -11.34 -31.74 17.01
C MET A 228 -10.91 -30.72 18.06
N LEU A 229 -11.74 -29.70 18.25
CA LEU A 229 -11.74 -28.84 19.43
C LEU A 229 -12.72 -29.40 20.47
N TYR A 230 -12.38 -29.29 21.75
CA TYR A 230 -13.35 -29.50 22.83
C TYR A 230 -14.12 -28.19 23.02
N TYR A 231 -15.03 -27.93 22.09
CA TYR A 231 -15.69 -26.65 21.87
C TYR A 231 -17.20 -26.86 21.66
N LYS A 232 -18.02 -25.93 22.16
CA LYS A 232 -19.49 -26.05 22.23
C LYS A 232 -19.92 -27.39 22.83
N GLU A 233 -20.63 -28.22 22.07
CA GLU A 233 -21.22 -29.49 22.55
C GLU A 233 -20.16 -30.51 22.97
N ASP A 234 -18.94 -30.38 22.46
CA ASP A 234 -17.83 -31.29 22.76
C ASP A 234 -17.04 -30.92 24.04
N ILE A 235 -17.41 -29.85 24.77
CA ILE A 235 -16.67 -29.36 25.95
C ILE A 235 -16.62 -30.40 27.08
N ALA A 236 -17.66 -31.23 27.24
CA ALA A 236 -17.71 -32.23 28.31
C ALA A 236 -16.86 -33.47 28.04
N LEU A 237 -16.40 -33.66 26.80
CA LEU A 237 -15.69 -34.87 26.40
C LEU A 237 -14.30 -34.95 27.07
N ALA A 238 -13.97 -36.15 27.56
CA ALA A 238 -12.67 -36.48 28.14
C ALA A 238 -11.67 -37.07 27.11
N GLN A 239 -12.16 -37.46 25.93
CA GLN A 239 -11.38 -38.05 24.84
C GLN A 239 -11.91 -37.61 23.47
N CYS A 240 -11.06 -37.72 22.45
CA CYS A 240 -11.39 -37.32 21.09
C CYS A 240 -12.43 -38.26 20.46
N LYS A 241 -13.48 -37.72 19.82
CA LYS A 241 -14.51 -38.52 19.14
C LYS A 241 -14.04 -39.24 17.87
N PHE A 242 -12.91 -38.81 17.29
CA PHE A 242 -12.38 -39.37 16.04
C PHE A 242 -11.22 -40.35 16.25
N CYS A 243 -10.26 -40.01 17.12
CA CYS A 243 -9.05 -40.81 17.32
C CYS A 243 -8.91 -41.38 18.73
N PHE A 244 -9.92 -41.18 19.60
CA PHE A 244 -10.00 -41.71 20.97
C PHE A 244 -8.84 -41.33 21.91
N GLU A 245 -7.94 -40.44 21.48
CA GLU A 245 -6.86 -39.93 22.32
C GLU A 245 -7.41 -39.13 23.50
N PRO A 246 -6.88 -39.34 24.73
CA PRO A 246 -7.34 -38.62 25.91
C PRO A 246 -7.03 -37.13 25.80
N ARG A 247 -7.94 -36.30 26.32
CA ARG A 247 -7.81 -34.83 26.40
C ARG A 247 -6.72 -34.40 27.37
N PHE A 248 -6.66 -35.03 28.54
CA PHE A 248 -5.82 -34.62 29.66
C PHE A 248 -4.55 -35.46 29.77
N LYS A 249 -3.50 -34.87 30.34
CA LYS A 249 -2.25 -35.57 30.69
C LYS A 249 -2.49 -36.49 31.90
N LYS A 250 -1.77 -37.61 31.96
CA LYS A 250 -1.73 -38.45 33.16
C LYS A 250 -1.03 -37.69 34.29
N SER A 251 -1.67 -37.58 35.46
CA SER A 251 -1.16 -36.87 36.63
C SER A 251 -1.23 -37.75 37.86
N ASN A 252 -0.18 -37.74 38.68
CA ASN A 252 -0.13 -38.45 39.97
C ASN A 252 -0.94 -37.72 41.07
N LYS A 253 -1.32 -36.46 40.84
CA LYS A 253 -2.20 -35.70 41.74
C LYS A 253 -3.67 -35.98 41.39
N PRO A 254 -4.51 -36.43 42.35
CA PRO A 254 -5.94 -36.58 42.12
C PRO A 254 -6.54 -35.24 41.66
N ASN A 255 -7.45 -35.28 40.67
CA ASN A 255 -8.17 -34.13 40.08
C ASN A 255 -7.37 -33.10 39.25
N SER A 256 -6.09 -33.31 38.96
CA SER A 256 -5.34 -32.41 38.05
C SER A 256 -5.73 -32.62 36.58
N LYS A 257 -6.60 -31.75 36.04
CA LYS A 257 -7.06 -31.76 34.64
C LYS A 257 -6.21 -30.82 33.78
N VAL A 258 -5.03 -31.26 33.36
CA VAL A 258 -4.15 -30.49 32.45
C VAL A 258 -4.30 -30.99 31.01
N PRO A 259 -4.80 -30.18 30.07
CA PRO A 259 -4.97 -30.58 28.68
C PRO A 259 -3.64 -30.84 27.98
N ARG A 260 -3.66 -31.76 27.00
CA ARG A 260 -2.47 -32.12 26.23
C ARG A 260 -2.11 -31.10 25.17
N LYS A 261 -3.11 -30.44 24.56
CA LYS A 261 -2.94 -29.42 23.51
C LYS A 261 -4.02 -28.34 23.67
N ARG A 262 -3.66 -27.07 23.45
CA ARG A 262 -4.56 -25.91 23.52
C ARG A 262 -4.23 -24.94 22.39
N MET A 263 -5.26 -24.38 21.78
CA MET A 263 -5.15 -23.19 20.94
C MET A 263 -5.51 -21.94 21.74
N HIS A 264 -5.03 -20.80 21.28
CA HIS A 264 -5.44 -19.49 21.81
C HIS A 264 -6.35 -18.84 20.77
N TYR A 265 -7.57 -18.50 21.17
CA TYR A 265 -8.53 -17.78 20.35
C TYR A 265 -8.67 -16.36 20.88
N LEU A 266 -8.57 -15.38 19.98
CA LEU A 266 -8.67 -13.97 20.27
C LEU A 266 -9.95 -13.48 19.55
N PRO A 267 -11.06 -13.28 20.27
CA PRO A 267 -12.36 -12.96 19.67
C PRO A 267 -12.31 -11.74 18.74
N LEU A 268 -12.95 -11.86 17.58
CA LEU A 268 -12.96 -10.84 16.54
C LEU A 268 -13.97 -9.73 16.85
N ILE A 269 -15.16 -10.06 17.37
CA ILE A 269 -16.24 -9.10 17.58
C ILE A 269 -15.79 -7.91 18.44
N PRO A 270 -15.16 -8.10 19.62
CA PRO A 270 -14.73 -6.97 20.45
C PRO A 270 -13.65 -6.11 19.79
N ARG A 271 -12.82 -6.70 18.91
CA ARG A 271 -11.79 -5.99 18.14
C ARG A 271 -12.41 -5.09 17.08
N LEU A 272 -13.48 -5.54 16.43
CA LEU A 272 -14.22 -4.72 15.47
C LEU A 272 -14.97 -3.58 16.16
N GLN A 273 -15.66 -3.85 17.28
CA GLN A 273 -16.37 -2.83 18.06
C GLN A 273 -15.40 -1.73 18.54
N ARG A 274 -14.19 -2.11 18.94
CA ARG A 274 -13.13 -1.18 19.33
C ARG A 274 -12.76 -0.16 18.25
N LEU A 275 -12.85 -0.51 16.96
CA LEU A 275 -12.60 0.43 15.86
C LEU A 275 -13.66 1.54 15.79
N PHE A 276 -14.88 1.28 16.25
CA PHE A 276 -15.96 2.27 16.31
C PHE A 276 -15.98 3.05 17.63
N ALA A 277 -15.34 2.50 18.67
CA ALA A 277 -15.18 3.15 19.97
C ALA A 277 -14.00 4.14 20.03
N SER A 278 -13.20 4.30 18.96
CA SER A 278 -12.10 5.27 18.94
C SER A 278 -12.32 6.35 17.88
N PRO A 279 -12.31 7.65 18.23
CA PRO A 279 -12.52 8.74 17.27
C PRO A 279 -11.46 8.75 16.19
N SER A 280 -10.27 8.27 16.53
CA SER A 280 -9.13 8.15 15.62
C SER A 280 -9.35 7.17 14.46
N SER A 281 -10.26 6.20 14.60
CA SER A 281 -10.48 5.14 13.60
C SER A 281 -11.93 5.04 13.14
N ALA A 282 -12.90 5.43 13.98
CA ALA A 282 -14.34 5.33 13.68
C ALA A 282 -14.74 6.06 12.40
N LYS A 283 -14.27 7.30 12.18
CA LYS A 283 -14.51 8.03 10.93
C LYS A 283 -13.92 7.30 9.72
N HIS A 284 -12.75 6.69 9.87
CA HIS A 284 -12.08 5.97 8.80
C HIS A 284 -12.76 4.65 8.42
N MET A 285 -13.61 4.08 9.29
CA MET A 285 -14.39 2.88 8.97
C MET A 285 -15.44 3.10 7.87
N ARG A 286 -15.78 4.36 7.57
CA ARG A 286 -16.67 4.73 6.45
C ARG A 286 -15.89 5.27 5.23
N TRP A 287 -14.55 5.29 5.29
CA TRP A 287 -13.72 5.92 4.26
C TRP A 287 -14.01 5.38 2.86
N HIS A 288 -14.11 4.04 2.72
CA HIS A 288 -14.39 3.38 1.45
C HIS A 288 -15.69 3.86 0.78
N PHE A 289 -16.68 4.25 1.58
CA PHE A 289 -17.99 4.71 1.11
C PHE A 289 -17.96 6.21 0.80
N GLU A 290 -17.31 7.00 1.66
CA GLU A 290 -17.22 8.46 1.54
C GLU A 290 -16.23 8.91 0.44
N ASN A 291 -15.30 8.05 0.01
CA ASN A 291 -14.22 8.37 -0.94
C ASN A 291 -14.32 7.59 -2.25
N GLN A 292 -15.46 7.71 -2.93
CA GLN A 292 -15.64 7.11 -4.25
C GLN A 292 -14.69 7.74 -5.29
N ARG A 293 -14.02 6.90 -6.08
CA ARG A 293 -13.09 7.31 -7.13
C ARG A 293 -13.77 7.51 -8.48
N GLU A 294 -13.06 8.19 -9.37
CA GLU A 294 -13.49 8.31 -10.76
C GLU A 294 -13.65 6.93 -11.40
N PRO A 295 -14.69 6.72 -12.23
CA PRO A 295 -14.88 5.47 -12.94
C PRO A 295 -13.65 5.10 -13.77
N GLY A 296 -13.23 3.84 -13.69
CA GLY A 296 -12.11 3.30 -14.45
C GLY A 296 -10.75 3.34 -13.75
N VAL A 297 -10.64 3.95 -12.56
CA VAL A 297 -9.43 3.91 -11.72
C VAL A 297 -9.70 3.08 -10.46
N MET A 298 -8.79 2.17 -10.14
CA MET A 298 -8.82 1.37 -8.92
C MET A 298 -7.59 1.67 -8.07
N CYS A 299 -7.81 2.16 -6.85
CA CYS A 299 -6.76 2.46 -5.86
C CYS A 299 -6.99 1.72 -4.54
N HIS A 300 -8.14 1.07 -4.38
CA HIS A 300 -8.57 0.39 -3.17
C HIS A 300 -9.41 -0.87 -3.50
N PRO A 301 -9.51 -1.90 -2.64
CA PRO A 301 -10.32 -3.09 -2.93
C PRO A 301 -11.80 -2.82 -3.19
N SER A 302 -12.35 -1.73 -2.63
CA SER A 302 -13.73 -1.29 -2.89
C SER A 302 -13.98 -0.87 -4.35
N ASP A 303 -12.92 -0.56 -5.09
CA ASP A 303 -13.02 -0.18 -6.51
C ASP A 303 -13.11 -1.42 -7.42
N GLY A 304 -12.77 -2.61 -6.92
CA GLY A 304 -12.79 -3.88 -7.65
C GLY A 304 -14.21 -4.43 -7.86
N GLU A 305 -14.38 -5.22 -8.92
CA GLU A 305 -15.69 -5.75 -9.31
C GLU A 305 -16.28 -6.71 -8.27
N ALA A 306 -15.44 -7.47 -7.55
CA ALA A 306 -15.92 -8.40 -6.53
C ALA A 306 -16.61 -7.69 -5.36
N TRP A 307 -16.11 -6.52 -4.96
CA TRP A 307 -16.74 -5.71 -3.92
C TRP A 307 -18.06 -5.11 -4.40
N LYS A 308 -18.05 -4.53 -5.61
CA LYS A 308 -19.25 -3.94 -6.23
C LYS A 308 -20.36 -4.98 -6.42
N HIS A 309 -20.01 -6.17 -6.90
CA HIS A 309 -20.92 -7.29 -7.04
C HIS A 309 -21.49 -7.71 -5.69
N PHE A 310 -20.65 -7.85 -4.66
CA PHE A 310 -21.12 -8.19 -3.31
C PHE A 310 -22.13 -7.17 -2.77
N ASP A 311 -21.84 -5.87 -2.96
CA ASP A 311 -22.74 -4.79 -2.53
C ASP A 311 -24.07 -4.78 -3.31
N GLN A 312 -24.06 -5.16 -4.59
CA GLN A 312 -25.26 -5.31 -5.42
C GLN A 312 -26.10 -6.53 -4.99
N MET A 313 -25.46 -7.64 -4.62
CA MET A 313 -26.12 -8.85 -4.14
C MET A 313 -26.74 -8.65 -2.75
N TYR A 314 -26.12 -7.82 -1.92
CA TYR A 314 -26.50 -7.58 -0.53
C TYR A 314 -26.74 -6.10 -0.23
N PRO A 315 -27.76 -5.46 -0.84
CA PRO A 315 -27.98 -4.01 -0.74
C PRO A 315 -28.27 -3.56 0.69
N GLN A 316 -28.91 -4.39 1.52
CA GLN A 316 -29.16 -4.09 2.94
C GLN A 316 -27.88 -4.09 3.78
N PHE A 317 -26.89 -4.93 3.43
CA PHE A 317 -25.59 -4.91 4.06
C PHE A 317 -24.80 -3.68 3.60
N ALA A 318 -24.82 -3.38 2.31
CA ALA A 318 -24.09 -2.26 1.72
C ALA A 318 -24.66 -0.88 2.08
N SER A 319 -25.97 -0.79 2.35
CA SER A 319 -26.64 0.46 2.73
C SER A 319 -26.19 1.01 4.08
N GLU A 320 -25.55 0.19 4.91
CA GLU A 320 -24.92 0.59 6.16
C GLU A 320 -23.39 0.66 5.95
N PRO A 321 -22.81 1.85 5.73
CA PRO A 321 -21.38 2.02 5.44
C PRO A 321 -20.46 1.56 6.58
N ARG A 322 -20.98 1.43 7.80
CA ARG A 322 -20.22 0.93 8.96
C ARG A 322 -20.06 -0.59 8.95
N ASN A 323 -20.78 -1.32 8.09
CA ASN A 323 -20.59 -2.76 7.97
C ASN A 323 -19.20 -3.10 7.38
N VAL A 324 -18.58 -4.14 7.94
CA VAL A 324 -17.15 -4.38 7.78
C VAL A 324 -16.87 -5.49 6.76
N ARG A 325 -15.91 -5.25 5.86
CA ARG A 325 -15.42 -6.26 4.91
C ARG A 325 -14.01 -6.68 5.29
N LEU A 326 -13.81 -8.00 5.33
CA LEU A 326 -12.65 -8.63 5.95
C LEU A 326 -11.85 -9.46 4.95
N GLY A 327 -10.53 -9.52 5.13
CA GLY A 327 -9.64 -10.50 4.52
C GLY A 327 -9.00 -11.38 5.59
N ILE A 328 -8.77 -12.66 5.30
CA ILE A 328 -8.10 -13.59 6.23
C ILE A 328 -6.79 -14.10 5.64
N CYS A 329 -5.75 -14.19 6.47
CA CYS A 329 -4.47 -14.78 6.13
C CYS A 329 -4.07 -15.85 7.14
N SER A 330 -3.44 -16.92 6.65
CA SER A 330 -2.78 -17.90 7.50
C SER A 330 -1.56 -18.49 6.80
N ASP A 331 -0.45 -18.53 7.53
CA ASP A 331 0.78 -19.21 7.13
C ASP A 331 1.56 -19.69 8.36
N GLY A 332 2.38 -20.72 8.19
CA GLY A 332 3.14 -21.36 9.24
C GLY A 332 4.55 -20.79 9.38
N PHE A 333 4.95 -20.42 10.60
CA PHE A 333 6.32 -20.00 10.88
C PHE A 333 7.01 -20.86 11.94
N SER A 334 8.34 -20.93 11.85
CA SER A 334 9.18 -21.53 12.89
C SER A 334 9.63 -20.48 13.90
N PRO A 335 9.27 -20.62 15.20
CA PRO A 335 9.75 -19.75 16.27
C PRO A 335 11.22 -20.00 16.60
N PHE A 336 11.77 -21.14 16.20
CA PHE A 336 13.16 -21.51 16.48
C PHE A 336 14.07 -21.25 15.26
N GLY A 337 15.36 -21.03 15.51
CA GLY A 337 16.36 -20.82 14.47
C GLY A 337 16.56 -22.04 13.56
N MET A 338 17.27 -21.86 12.45
CA MET A 338 17.42 -22.88 11.38
C MET A 338 18.01 -24.22 11.87
N SER A 339 18.75 -24.23 12.98
CA SER A 339 19.40 -25.43 13.54
C SER A 339 18.57 -26.17 14.60
N ALA A 340 17.37 -25.70 14.93
CA ALA A 340 16.52 -26.31 15.97
C ALA A 340 15.50 -27.31 15.40
N LYS A 341 14.95 -28.18 16.27
CA LYS A 341 13.89 -29.14 15.90
C LYS A 341 12.72 -28.42 15.23
N SER A 342 12.22 -28.99 14.13
CA SER A 342 11.13 -28.41 13.36
C SER A 342 9.90 -28.16 14.24
N TYR A 343 9.40 -26.94 14.18
CA TYR A 343 8.22 -26.48 14.89
C TYR A 343 7.51 -25.49 13.97
N SER A 344 6.23 -25.73 13.70
CA SER A 344 5.40 -24.88 12.85
C SER A 344 4.21 -24.40 13.66
N CYS A 345 4.19 -23.09 13.95
CA CYS A 345 3.06 -22.38 14.56
C CYS A 345 2.27 -21.68 13.46
N TRP A 346 0.94 -21.71 13.54
CA TRP A 346 0.06 -21.17 12.50
C TRP A 346 -0.89 -20.11 13.09
N PRO A 347 -0.57 -18.83 13.01
CA PRO A 347 -1.51 -17.77 13.34
C PRO A 347 -2.60 -17.63 12.25
N ILE A 348 -3.77 -17.18 12.66
CA ILE A 348 -4.85 -16.69 11.80
C ILE A 348 -4.93 -15.18 11.99
N ILE A 349 -4.80 -14.43 10.90
CA ILE A 349 -4.77 -12.98 10.90
C ILE A 349 -5.95 -12.47 10.07
N VAL A 350 -6.71 -11.51 10.60
CA VAL A 350 -7.84 -10.88 9.93
C VAL A 350 -7.53 -9.41 9.68
N THR A 351 -7.78 -8.94 8.46
CA THR A 351 -7.55 -7.55 8.02
C THR A 351 -8.88 -6.87 7.72
N VAL A 352 -8.99 -5.60 8.09
CA VAL A 352 -10.15 -4.75 7.80
C VAL A 352 -9.90 -3.91 6.54
N TYR A 353 -10.77 -4.06 5.53
CA TYR A 353 -10.65 -3.33 4.27
C TYR A 353 -11.43 -2.01 4.20
N ASN A 354 -12.23 -1.67 5.21
CA ASN A 354 -12.98 -0.42 5.22
C ASN A 354 -12.09 0.84 5.30
N LEU A 355 -10.86 0.67 5.78
CA LEU A 355 -9.92 1.72 6.16
C LEU A 355 -9.19 2.32 4.94
N PRO A 356 -8.72 3.58 5.03
CA PRO A 356 -7.97 4.22 3.96
C PRO A 356 -6.64 3.51 3.66
N PRO A 357 -6.05 3.74 2.46
CA PRO A 357 -4.76 3.17 2.04
C PRO A 357 -3.61 3.33 3.04
N SER A 358 -3.56 4.44 3.78
CA SER A 358 -2.51 4.71 4.78
C SER A 358 -2.62 3.87 6.06
N MET A 359 -3.79 3.27 6.32
CA MET A 359 -4.07 2.50 7.53
C MET A 359 -4.29 1.02 7.24
N CYS A 360 -4.93 0.68 6.11
CA CYS A 360 -5.24 -0.70 5.76
C CYS A 360 -3.96 -1.57 5.71
N MET A 361 -4.04 -2.81 6.20
CA MET A 361 -2.91 -3.76 6.31
C MET A 361 -1.70 -3.28 7.14
N THR A 362 -1.83 -2.21 7.92
CA THR A 362 -0.80 -1.88 8.93
C THR A 362 -1.03 -2.68 10.22
N THR A 363 0.04 -2.93 10.97
CA THR A 363 0.03 -3.81 12.16
C THR A 363 -1.14 -3.56 13.14
N PRO A 364 -1.55 -2.32 13.47
CA PRO A 364 -2.65 -2.08 14.41
C PRO A 364 -4.04 -2.54 13.92
N TYR A 365 -4.22 -2.67 12.59
CA TYR A 365 -5.50 -3.05 11.98
C TYR A 365 -5.46 -4.46 11.34
N MET A 366 -4.40 -5.22 11.64
CA MET A 366 -4.30 -6.66 11.37
C MET A 366 -4.47 -7.42 12.69
N PHE A 367 -5.62 -8.06 12.86
CA PHE A 367 -5.97 -8.73 14.10
C PHE A 367 -5.51 -10.18 14.10
N LEU A 368 -4.67 -10.55 15.08
CA LEU A 368 -4.43 -11.95 15.39
C LEU A 368 -5.68 -12.53 16.05
N THR A 369 -6.39 -13.44 15.39
CA THR A 369 -7.63 -14.05 15.90
C THR A 369 -7.44 -15.46 16.44
N SER A 370 -6.40 -16.18 15.99
CA SER A 370 -6.11 -17.52 16.48
C SER A 370 -4.64 -17.87 16.40
N ILE A 371 -4.15 -18.65 17.36
CA ILE A 371 -2.82 -19.26 17.34
C ILE A 371 -2.98 -20.77 17.38
N ILE A 372 -2.81 -21.41 16.23
CA ILE A 372 -2.89 -22.86 16.10
C ILE A 372 -1.59 -23.47 16.64
N PRO A 373 -1.70 -24.40 17.61
CA PRO A 373 -0.54 -24.93 18.30
C PRO A 373 0.28 -25.90 17.46
N GLY A 374 1.61 -25.77 17.58
CA GLY A 374 2.59 -26.63 16.90
C GLY A 374 2.61 -28.08 17.42
N LYS A 375 3.55 -28.93 16.98
CA LYS A 375 4.75 -28.65 16.16
C LYS A 375 4.55 -28.82 14.66
N HIS A 376 3.43 -29.39 14.22
CA HIS A 376 3.21 -29.80 12.83
C HIS A 376 2.24 -28.86 12.12
N ASN A 377 2.44 -28.73 10.80
CA ASN A 377 1.50 -28.05 9.91
C ASN A 377 0.09 -28.72 10.03
N PRO A 378 -0.98 -27.95 10.23
CA PRO A 378 -2.33 -28.47 10.42
C PRO A 378 -2.92 -29.13 9.15
N LYS A 379 -2.39 -28.84 7.96
CA LYS A 379 -2.88 -29.32 6.65
C LYS A 379 -4.40 -29.09 6.54
N ALA A 380 -5.13 -30.08 6.05
CA ALA A 380 -6.59 -30.03 5.94
C ALA A 380 -7.31 -29.74 7.29
N LYS A 381 -6.69 -30.07 8.43
CA LYS A 381 -7.25 -29.88 9.78
C LYS A 381 -7.23 -28.41 10.24
N ILE A 382 -6.75 -27.48 9.42
CA ILE A 382 -6.89 -26.04 9.70
C ILE A 382 -8.35 -25.64 9.95
N ASP A 383 -9.29 -26.27 9.25
CA ASP A 383 -10.74 -26.02 9.41
C ASP A 383 -11.24 -26.28 10.83
N VAL A 384 -10.70 -27.31 11.50
CA VAL A 384 -11.03 -27.60 12.91
C VAL A 384 -10.72 -26.39 13.79
N TYR A 385 -9.62 -25.70 13.52
CA TYR A 385 -9.19 -24.54 14.30
C TYR A 385 -9.89 -23.23 13.89
N LEU A 386 -10.52 -23.19 12.72
CA LEU A 386 -11.28 -22.04 12.23
C LEU A 386 -12.72 -21.99 12.76
N GLN A 387 -13.22 -23.09 13.36
CA GLN A 387 -14.61 -23.17 13.86
C GLN A 387 -15.04 -21.96 14.71
N PRO A 388 -14.27 -21.49 15.72
CA PRO A 388 -14.70 -20.35 16.54
C PRO A 388 -14.82 -19.04 15.74
N LEU A 389 -13.93 -18.83 14.77
CA LEU A 389 -13.95 -17.65 13.90
C LEU A 389 -15.13 -17.69 12.94
N ILE A 390 -15.43 -18.86 12.35
CA ILE A 390 -16.59 -19.03 11.47
C ILE A 390 -17.89 -18.79 12.24
N ASP A 391 -17.98 -19.25 13.49
CA ASP A 391 -19.14 -19.00 14.34
C ASP A 391 -19.36 -17.51 14.62
N GLU A 392 -18.31 -16.74 14.91
CA GLU A 392 -18.43 -15.28 15.06
C GLU A 392 -18.79 -14.59 13.74
N LEU A 393 -18.24 -15.03 12.61
CA LEU A 393 -18.58 -14.48 11.28
C LEU A 393 -20.04 -14.76 10.91
N LYS A 394 -20.59 -15.92 11.28
CA LYS A 394 -22.01 -16.22 11.12
C LYS A 394 -22.88 -15.34 12.02
N CYS A 395 -22.49 -15.17 13.28
CA CYS A 395 -23.17 -14.26 14.21
C CYS A 395 -23.22 -12.82 13.65
N LEU A 396 -22.07 -12.30 13.21
CA LEU A 396 -21.94 -10.97 12.61
C LEU A 396 -22.78 -10.80 11.34
N TRP A 397 -22.93 -11.85 10.53
CA TRP A 397 -23.71 -11.78 9.30
C TRP A 397 -25.22 -11.88 9.55
N GLU A 398 -25.65 -12.92 10.26
CA GLU A 398 -27.05 -13.28 10.45
C GLU A 398 -27.76 -12.30 11.39
N THR A 399 -27.22 -12.16 12.60
CA THR A 399 -27.84 -11.35 13.67
C THR A 399 -27.22 -9.95 13.72
N GLY A 400 -25.90 -9.86 13.58
CA GLY A 400 -25.13 -8.65 13.86
C GLY A 400 -25.00 -8.39 15.37
N VAL A 401 -24.20 -7.39 15.73
CA VAL A 401 -23.95 -7.03 17.13
C VAL A 401 -24.15 -5.53 17.33
N VAL A 402 -24.90 -5.15 18.36
CA VAL A 402 -25.11 -3.73 18.70
C VAL A 402 -23.76 -3.10 19.03
N THR A 403 -23.45 -2.00 18.35
CA THR A 403 -22.16 -1.32 18.40
C THR A 403 -22.37 0.18 18.39
N TYR A 404 -21.64 0.91 19.23
CA TYR A 404 -21.68 2.36 19.27
C TYR A 404 -20.59 2.95 18.37
N ASP A 405 -20.97 3.87 17.48
CA ASP A 405 -20.02 4.65 16.68
C ASP A 405 -19.79 6.01 17.35
N VAL A 406 -18.61 6.21 17.94
CA VAL A 406 -18.26 7.46 18.64
C VAL A 406 -18.23 8.67 17.71
N SER A 407 -17.90 8.47 16.42
CA SER A 407 -17.82 9.56 15.44
C SER A 407 -19.19 10.09 15.03
N LEU A 408 -20.23 9.24 15.07
CA LEU A 408 -21.62 9.61 14.77
C LEU A 408 -22.51 9.71 16.02
N LYS A 409 -21.99 9.29 17.17
CA LYS A 409 -22.70 9.20 18.46
C LYS A 409 -24.02 8.43 18.36
N HIS A 410 -23.98 7.25 17.74
CA HIS A 410 -25.18 6.46 17.43
C HIS A 410 -24.91 4.96 17.53
N ASN A 411 -25.87 4.19 18.05
CA ASN A 411 -25.80 2.73 18.06
C ASN A 411 -26.26 2.14 16.73
N PHE A 412 -25.57 1.13 16.23
CA PHE A 412 -25.98 0.43 15.01
C PHE A 412 -25.74 -1.07 15.17
N VAL A 413 -26.39 -1.85 14.32
CA VAL A 413 -26.17 -3.30 14.27
C VAL A 413 -24.98 -3.54 13.34
N LEU A 414 -23.81 -3.76 13.93
CA LEU A 414 -22.59 -4.09 13.21
C LEU A 414 -22.73 -5.46 12.57
N LYS A 415 -22.58 -5.49 11.25
CA LYS A 415 -22.38 -6.72 10.48
C LYS A 415 -21.01 -6.76 9.83
N ALA A 416 -20.52 -7.96 9.54
CA ALA A 416 -19.27 -8.15 8.83
C ALA A 416 -19.36 -9.31 7.82
N ALA A 417 -18.59 -9.19 6.74
CA ALA A 417 -18.46 -10.20 5.69
C ALA A 417 -16.99 -10.49 5.38
N LEU A 418 -16.65 -11.78 5.25
CA LEU A 418 -15.34 -12.21 4.76
C LEU A 418 -15.34 -12.22 3.24
N MET A 419 -14.48 -11.40 2.62
CA MET A 419 -14.38 -11.31 1.17
C MET A 419 -13.56 -12.46 0.59
N TRP A 420 -12.35 -12.68 1.12
CA TRP A 420 -11.43 -13.66 0.55
C TRP A 420 -10.30 -14.05 1.52
N THR A 421 -9.56 -15.09 1.14
CA THR A 421 -8.32 -15.51 1.81
C THR A 421 -7.06 -15.03 1.05
N ILE A 422 -5.99 -14.75 1.79
CA ILE A 422 -4.64 -14.45 1.28
C ILE A 422 -3.68 -15.47 1.89
N SER A 423 -2.93 -16.17 1.05
CA SER A 423 -2.11 -17.29 1.48
C SER A 423 -1.14 -17.69 0.37
N ASP A 424 0.01 -18.24 0.74
CA ASP A 424 0.89 -18.90 -0.22
C ASP A 424 0.18 -20.07 -0.93
N PHE A 425 0.72 -20.56 -2.05
CA PHE A 425 0.02 -21.57 -2.86
C PHE A 425 -0.22 -22.91 -2.13
N PRO A 426 0.66 -23.39 -1.24
CA PRO A 426 0.34 -24.49 -0.32
C PRO A 426 -0.82 -24.21 0.66
N ALA A 427 -0.81 -23.08 1.37
CA ALA A 427 -1.86 -22.73 2.33
C ALA A 427 -3.18 -22.39 1.63
N TYR A 428 -3.14 -21.86 0.40
CA TYR A 428 -4.30 -21.75 -0.49
C TYR A 428 -5.01 -23.09 -0.60
N GLY A 429 -4.27 -24.18 -0.82
CA GLY A 429 -4.86 -25.51 -0.92
C GLY A 429 -5.40 -26.03 0.40
N MET A 430 -4.80 -25.63 1.52
CA MET A 430 -5.30 -25.96 2.86
C MET A 430 -6.60 -25.22 3.19
N LEU A 431 -6.75 -23.95 2.80
CA LEU A 431 -7.93 -23.14 3.09
C LEU A 431 -9.09 -23.42 2.11
N SER A 432 -8.80 -23.52 0.82
CA SER A 432 -9.81 -23.78 -0.21
C SER A 432 -10.27 -25.24 -0.25
N GLY A 433 -9.39 -26.18 0.13
CA GLY A 433 -9.58 -27.60 -0.09
C GLY A 433 -9.15 -28.06 -1.49
N TRP A 434 -8.69 -27.16 -2.38
CA TRP A 434 -8.16 -27.53 -3.70
C TRP A 434 -6.67 -27.90 -3.61
N GLN A 435 -6.30 -29.11 -4.02
CA GLN A 435 -4.89 -29.51 -4.04
C GLN A 435 -4.11 -28.69 -5.09
N THR A 436 -2.99 -28.12 -4.66
CA THR A 436 -2.13 -27.23 -5.48
C THR A 436 -0.91 -27.93 -6.07
N ALA A 437 -0.91 -29.27 -6.04
CA ALA A 437 0.08 -30.12 -6.69
C ALA A 437 -0.54 -31.05 -7.75
N GLY A 438 0.28 -31.48 -8.72
CA GLY A 438 -0.12 -32.38 -9.81
C GLY A 438 -0.76 -31.66 -11.00
N LYS A 439 -1.26 -32.43 -11.99
CA LYS A 439 -1.75 -31.92 -13.29
C LYS A 439 -2.95 -30.94 -13.20
N LEU A 440 -3.71 -31.03 -12.10
CA LEU A 440 -4.92 -30.22 -11.85
C LEU A 440 -4.64 -29.10 -10.82
N SER A 441 -3.39 -28.70 -10.61
CA SER A 441 -3.06 -27.75 -9.55
C SER A 441 -3.65 -26.35 -9.74
N CYS A 442 -3.89 -25.92 -10.99
CA CYS A 442 -4.47 -24.62 -11.27
C CYS A 442 -5.97 -24.57 -10.85
N PRO A 443 -6.36 -23.68 -9.92
CA PRO A 443 -7.73 -23.61 -9.42
C PRO A 443 -8.72 -23.01 -10.43
N TYR A 444 -8.23 -22.30 -11.45
CA TYR A 444 -9.05 -21.71 -12.52
C TYR A 444 -9.28 -22.67 -13.68
N CYS A 445 -8.22 -23.33 -14.16
CA CYS A 445 -8.34 -24.27 -15.28
C CYS A 445 -8.95 -25.61 -14.86
N MET A 446 -8.76 -26.03 -13.61
CA MET A 446 -9.28 -27.27 -13.04
C MET A 446 -9.12 -28.50 -13.96
N GLU A 447 -10.16 -29.29 -14.19
CA GLU A 447 -10.18 -30.44 -15.10
C GLU A 447 -9.95 -30.08 -16.57
N SER A 448 -10.16 -28.81 -16.95
CA SER A 448 -9.88 -28.30 -18.30
C SER A 448 -8.38 -27.97 -18.50
N SER A 449 -7.55 -28.18 -17.48
CA SER A 449 -6.09 -28.07 -17.58
C SER A 449 -5.55 -29.02 -18.65
N LYS A 450 -4.78 -28.46 -19.59
CA LYS A 450 -4.09 -29.22 -20.64
C LYS A 450 -2.68 -29.66 -20.26
N SER A 451 -2.32 -29.51 -18.99
CA SER A 451 -1.00 -29.91 -18.52
C SER A 451 -0.77 -31.41 -18.72
N PHE A 452 0.47 -31.79 -18.96
CA PHE A 452 0.85 -33.19 -19.19
C PHE A 452 2.13 -33.55 -18.44
N TRP A 453 2.38 -34.85 -18.31
CA TRP A 453 3.53 -35.37 -17.58
C TRP A 453 4.75 -35.47 -18.49
N LEU A 454 5.89 -34.91 -18.06
CA LEU A 454 7.18 -35.05 -18.72
C LEU A 454 7.84 -36.37 -18.29
N LYS A 455 8.11 -37.25 -19.25
CA LYS A 455 8.63 -38.59 -19.00
C LYS A 455 10.01 -38.58 -18.34
N ASN A 456 10.92 -37.75 -18.83
CA ASN A 456 12.30 -37.71 -18.33
C ASN A 456 12.44 -36.77 -17.13
N GLY A 457 11.72 -35.64 -17.16
CA GLY A 457 11.69 -34.64 -16.10
C GLY A 457 10.96 -35.08 -14.83
N GLY A 458 10.00 -36.02 -14.94
CA GLY A 458 9.27 -36.57 -13.79
C GLY A 458 8.35 -35.55 -13.11
N LYS A 459 7.71 -34.67 -13.88
CA LYS A 459 6.83 -33.61 -13.38
C LYS A 459 5.77 -33.20 -14.39
N CYS A 460 4.70 -32.55 -13.92
CA CYS A 460 3.71 -31.92 -14.80
C CYS A 460 4.25 -30.62 -15.41
N THR A 461 3.92 -30.36 -16.67
CA THR A 461 4.23 -29.13 -17.39
C THR A 461 2.96 -28.48 -17.97
N TRP A 462 2.95 -27.16 -17.98
CA TRP A 462 1.97 -26.29 -18.65
C TRP A 462 2.51 -25.74 -19.98
N PHE A 463 3.57 -26.34 -20.51
CA PHE A 463 4.06 -26.03 -21.85
C PHE A 463 2.95 -26.24 -22.89
N ASP A 464 2.77 -25.26 -23.77
CA ASP A 464 1.75 -25.27 -24.80
C ASP A 464 0.30 -25.38 -24.27
N CYS A 465 0.08 -24.80 -23.09
CA CYS A 465 -1.25 -24.65 -22.48
C CYS A 465 -1.78 -23.21 -22.59
N HIS A 466 -0.98 -22.26 -23.11
CA HIS A 466 -1.32 -20.84 -23.10
C HIS A 466 -1.95 -20.36 -24.42
N ARG A 467 -1.71 -21.07 -25.53
CA ARG A 467 -2.32 -20.76 -26.83
C ARG A 467 -3.85 -20.77 -26.82
N GLN A 468 -4.46 -21.53 -25.92
CA GLN A 468 -5.93 -21.58 -25.77
C GLN A 468 -6.53 -20.27 -25.25
N PHE A 469 -5.73 -19.37 -24.66
CA PHE A 469 -6.16 -18.06 -24.18
C PHE A 469 -6.05 -16.95 -25.25
N LEU A 470 -5.40 -17.22 -26.39
CA LEU A 470 -5.26 -16.26 -27.48
C LEU A 470 -6.55 -16.11 -28.30
N PRO A 471 -6.77 -15.02 -29.05
CA PRO A 471 -7.85 -14.94 -30.04
C PRO A 471 -7.84 -16.13 -31.02
N MET A 472 -9.01 -16.56 -31.51
CA MET A 472 -9.12 -17.77 -32.36
C MET A 472 -8.40 -17.67 -33.70
N ASP A 473 -8.26 -16.46 -34.23
CA ASP A 473 -7.54 -16.11 -35.45
C ASP A 473 -6.04 -15.86 -35.23
N HIS A 474 -5.57 -15.86 -33.98
CA HIS A 474 -4.17 -15.55 -33.66
C HIS A 474 -3.19 -16.54 -34.32
N PRO A 475 -2.13 -16.07 -35.03
CA PRO A 475 -1.22 -16.94 -35.79
C PRO A 475 -0.57 -18.07 -34.98
N PHE A 476 -0.23 -17.83 -33.71
CA PHE A 476 0.40 -18.85 -32.85
C PHE A 476 -0.45 -20.11 -32.66
N ARG A 477 -1.80 -20.02 -32.74
CA ARG A 477 -2.69 -21.18 -32.65
C ARG A 477 -2.48 -22.18 -33.81
N ARG A 478 -2.05 -21.69 -34.97
CA ARG A 478 -1.82 -22.50 -36.19
C ARG A 478 -0.35 -22.92 -36.37
N ASN A 479 0.55 -22.42 -35.53
CA ASN A 479 1.98 -22.74 -35.60
C ASN A 479 2.25 -24.17 -35.12
N LYS A 480 2.72 -25.04 -36.03
CA LYS A 480 2.96 -26.47 -35.76
C LYS A 480 4.39 -26.78 -35.30
N ASP A 481 5.30 -25.81 -35.39
CA ASP A 481 6.74 -26.05 -35.28
C ASP A 481 7.33 -25.47 -33.98
N ALA A 482 6.85 -24.30 -33.56
CA ALA A 482 7.45 -23.55 -32.45
C ALA A 482 7.03 -24.04 -31.04
N PHE A 483 5.92 -24.80 -30.95
CA PHE A 483 5.32 -25.32 -29.71
C PHE A 483 5.43 -26.85 -29.66
N VAL A 484 4.39 -27.56 -29.18
CA VAL A 484 4.33 -29.02 -29.33
C VAL A 484 4.22 -29.38 -30.81
N LYS A 485 5.14 -30.23 -31.27
CA LYS A 485 5.31 -30.58 -32.69
C LYS A 485 4.03 -31.14 -33.30
N GLY A 486 3.62 -30.58 -34.44
CA GLY A 486 2.45 -31.01 -35.19
C GLY A 486 1.08 -30.61 -34.61
N ARG A 487 1.05 -29.85 -33.50
CA ARG A 487 -0.21 -29.49 -32.82
C ARG A 487 -0.78 -28.15 -33.26
N ILE A 488 -2.06 -28.14 -33.61
CA ILE A 488 -2.89 -26.94 -33.81
C ILE A 488 -3.79 -26.77 -32.57
N GLU A 489 -3.90 -25.55 -32.05
CA GLU A 489 -4.75 -25.24 -30.89
C GLU A 489 -6.11 -24.67 -31.32
N LYS A 490 -7.19 -25.42 -31.04
CA LYS A 490 -8.58 -25.08 -31.41
C LYS A 490 -9.52 -24.87 -30.22
N ALA A 491 -9.05 -25.10 -28.98
CA ALA A 491 -9.90 -24.97 -27.81
C ALA A 491 -10.09 -23.50 -27.41
N TYR A 492 -11.22 -23.26 -26.75
CA TYR A 492 -11.51 -22.01 -26.07
C TYR A 492 -10.78 -21.96 -24.71
N PRO A 493 -10.58 -20.76 -24.15
CA PRO A 493 -10.11 -20.60 -22.78
C PRO A 493 -11.01 -21.39 -21.80
N PRO A 494 -10.46 -22.01 -20.75
CA PRO A 494 -11.26 -22.65 -19.70
C PRO A 494 -12.28 -21.67 -19.09
N HIS A 495 -13.49 -22.17 -18.83
CA HIS A 495 -14.53 -21.38 -18.18
C HIS A 495 -14.25 -21.22 -16.69
N ILE A 496 -14.29 -19.98 -16.18
CA ILE A 496 -14.15 -19.69 -14.75
C ILE A 496 -15.50 -19.99 -14.07
N LEU A 497 -15.50 -20.91 -13.11
CA LEU A 497 -16.71 -21.31 -12.40
C LEU A 497 -17.16 -20.23 -11.41
N SER A 498 -18.47 -19.98 -11.35
CA SER A 498 -19.08 -19.17 -10.27
C SER A 498 -18.96 -19.88 -8.92
N GLY A 499 -19.16 -19.16 -7.82
CA GLY A 499 -19.09 -19.78 -6.50
C GLY A 499 -20.23 -20.77 -6.24
N GLU A 500 -21.42 -20.57 -6.81
CA GLU A 500 -22.53 -21.54 -6.78
C GLU A 500 -22.15 -22.82 -7.51
N ALA A 501 -21.59 -22.71 -8.72
CA ALA A 501 -21.15 -23.87 -9.49
C ALA A 501 -20.04 -24.65 -8.76
N VAL A 502 -19.17 -23.96 -8.03
CA VAL A 502 -18.18 -24.61 -7.17
C VAL A 502 -18.85 -25.27 -5.96
N LEU A 503 -19.81 -24.61 -5.29
CA LEU A 503 -20.55 -25.16 -4.16
C LEU A 503 -21.26 -26.46 -4.54
N GLU A 504 -21.93 -26.50 -5.69
CA GLU A 504 -22.59 -27.71 -6.19
C GLU A 504 -21.60 -28.89 -6.30
N ARG A 505 -20.39 -28.62 -6.81
CA ARG A 505 -19.32 -29.61 -6.95
C ARG A 505 -18.68 -30.04 -5.64
N VAL A 506 -18.72 -29.24 -4.58
CA VAL A 506 -18.14 -29.62 -3.27
C VAL A 506 -19.18 -30.04 -2.25
N SER A 507 -20.47 -29.88 -2.56
CA SER A 507 -21.58 -30.17 -1.65
C SER A 507 -21.59 -31.61 -1.15
N TYR A 508 -21.23 -32.58 -2.00
CA TYR A 508 -21.15 -34.01 -1.69
C TYR A 508 -19.86 -34.42 -0.96
N ILE A 509 -18.88 -33.51 -0.84
CA ILE A 509 -17.61 -33.78 -0.17
C ILE A 509 -17.78 -33.46 1.33
N PRO A 510 -17.39 -34.38 2.24
CA PRO A 510 -17.51 -34.13 3.67
C PRO A 510 -16.54 -33.02 4.12
N GLN A 511 -16.93 -32.30 5.17
CA GLN A 511 -16.00 -31.43 5.89
C GLN A 511 -15.11 -32.25 6.83
N ILE A 512 -13.91 -31.74 7.10
CA ILE A 512 -12.95 -32.38 8.03
C ILE A 512 -13.47 -32.41 9.49
N THR A 513 -14.34 -31.48 9.83
CA THR A 513 -15.04 -31.38 11.12
C THR A 513 -16.11 -32.47 11.29
N GLU A 514 -16.63 -33.03 10.20
CA GLU A 514 -17.65 -34.08 10.17
C GLU A 514 -17.02 -35.47 10.02
N GLN A 515 -16.15 -35.65 9.03
CA GLN A 515 -15.53 -36.92 8.69
C GLN A 515 -14.05 -36.77 8.32
N GLN A 516 -13.18 -37.65 8.84
CA GLN A 516 -11.74 -37.62 8.60
C GLN A 516 -11.26 -38.85 7.85
N GLY A 517 -10.33 -38.66 6.90
CA GLY A 517 -9.58 -39.75 6.26
C GLY A 517 -10.26 -40.42 5.06
N SER A 518 -11.41 -39.93 4.60
CA SER A 518 -12.09 -40.48 3.41
C SER A 518 -11.36 -40.13 2.12
N LYS A 519 -11.08 -41.13 1.27
CA LYS A 519 -10.64 -40.89 -0.10
C LYS A 519 -11.83 -40.41 -0.93
N ILE A 520 -11.70 -39.25 -1.56
CA ILE A 520 -12.76 -38.69 -2.41
C ILE A 520 -12.67 -39.36 -3.79
N PRO A 521 -13.73 -40.03 -4.28
CA PRO A 521 -13.73 -40.66 -5.59
C PRO A 521 -13.41 -39.65 -6.70
N GLY A 522 -12.48 -39.99 -7.61
CA GLY A 522 -12.08 -39.11 -8.71
C GLY A 522 -10.93 -38.14 -8.40
N TYR A 523 -10.51 -38.03 -7.14
CA TYR A 523 -9.36 -37.20 -6.75
C TYR A 523 -8.09 -37.52 -7.55
N GLY A 524 -7.43 -36.48 -8.06
CA GLY A 524 -6.21 -36.57 -8.88
C GLY A 524 -6.45 -36.96 -10.34
N SER A 525 -7.68 -37.36 -10.69
CA SER A 525 -8.06 -37.73 -12.06
C SER A 525 -9.06 -36.74 -12.66
N THR A 526 -10.25 -36.60 -12.03
CA THR A 526 -11.36 -35.74 -12.48
C THR A 526 -11.44 -34.43 -11.72
N HIS A 527 -10.93 -34.36 -10.49
CA HIS A 527 -10.85 -33.12 -9.70
C HIS A 527 -9.66 -33.15 -8.73
N ASN A 528 -9.34 -32.00 -8.12
CA ASN A 528 -8.29 -31.90 -7.09
C ASN A 528 -8.81 -31.50 -5.70
N TRP A 529 -10.13 -31.52 -5.47
CA TRP A 529 -10.72 -31.32 -4.13
C TRP A 529 -10.29 -32.39 -3.12
N THR A 530 -9.86 -31.94 -1.94
CA THR A 530 -9.43 -32.75 -0.79
C THR A 530 -10.41 -32.70 0.38
N LYS A 531 -11.30 -31.69 0.40
CA LYS A 531 -12.34 -31.47 1.40
C LYS A 531 -13.33 -30.42 0.91
N ARG A 532 -14.51 -30.34 1.53
CA ARG A 532 -15.32 -29.12 1.54
C ARG A 532 -14.76 -28.18 2.60
N SER A 533 -14.34 -26.99 2.19
CA SER A 533 -13.82 -25.97 3.11
C SER A 533 -14.89 -25.53 4.12
N ILE A 534 -14.46 -25.20 5.35
CA ILE A 534 -15.34 -24.64 6.38
C ILE A 534 -15.96 -23.28 5.99
N PHE A 535 -15.32 -22.53 5.08
CA PHE A 535 -15.86 -21.23 4.63
C PHE A 535 -17.21 -21.35 3.91
N TRP A 536 -17.57 -22.52 3.38
CA TRP A 536 -18.88 -22.78 2.78
C TRP A 536 -20.03 -22.78 3.80
N GLU A 537 -19.75 -22.70 5.10
CA GLU A 537 -20.77 -22.47 6.13
C GLU A 537 -21.23 -21.01 6.19
N LEU A 538 -20.48 -20.08 5.59
CA LEU A 538 -20.87 -18.68 5.48
C LEU A 538 -21.89 -18.55 4.32
N PRO A 539 -23.14 -18.10 4.57
CA PRO A 539 -24.19 -18.12 3.56
C PRO A 539 -23.87 -17.38 2.26
N TYR A 540 -23.08 -16.31 2.36
CA TYR A 540 -22.69 -15.42 1.27
C TYR A 540 -21.42 -15.87 0.53
N TRP A 541 -20.71 -16.90 1.00
CA TRP A 541 -19.42 -17.30 0.41
C TRP A 541 -19.53 -17.77 -1.04
N LYS A 542 -20.70 -18.31 -1.42
CA LYS A 542 -21.01 -18.73 -2.79
C LYS A 542 -21.12 -17.56 -3.76
N ASP A 543 -21.51 -16.37 -3.28
CA ASP A 543 -21.72 -15.19 -4.13
C ASP A 543 -20.41 -14.38 -4.29
N ASN A 544 -19.36 -14.70 -3.52
CA ASN A 544 -18.06 -14.06 -3.67
C ASN A 544 -17.41 -14.44 -5.02
N MET A 545 -17.19 -13.46 -5.90
CA MET A 545 -16.53 -13.67 -7.20
C MET A 545 -15.10 -14.19 -7.07
N ILE A 546 -14.39 -13.78 -6.02
CA ILE A 546 -13.09 -14.30 -5.61
C ILE A 546 -13.15 -14.72 -4.15
N ARG A 547 -12.76 -15.96 -3.87
CA ARG A 547 -12.79 -16.57 -2.53
C ARG A 547 -11.39 -16.76 -1.95
N HIS A 548 -10.43 -17.09 -2.80
CA HIS A 548 -9.04 -17.36 -2.44
C HIS A 548 -8.16 -16.68 -3.48
N ASN A 549 -7.20 -15.86 -3.05
CA ASN A 549 -6.33 -15.11 -3.95
C ASN A 549 -5.08 -15.90 -4.33
N LEU A 550 -4.60 -15.69 -5.56
CA LEU A 550 -3.26 -16.11 -5.96
C LEU A 550 -2.21 -15.17 -5.37
N ASP A 551 -1.18 -15.77 -4.79
CA ASP A 551 -0.09 -15.04 -4.16
C ASP A 551 0.90 -14.50 -5.20
N VAL A 552 0.67 -13.26 -5.64
CA VAL A 552 1.50 -12.60 -6.65
C VAL A 552 2.96 -12.49 -6.19
N MET A 553 3.19 -12.28 -4.88
CA MET A 553 4.53 -12.17 -4.33
C MET A 553 5.33 -13.45 -4.59
N HIS A 554 4.78 -14.59 -4.17
CA HIS A 554 5.46 -15.86 -4.37
C HIS A 554 5.47 -16.32 -5.84
N ILE A 555 4.42 -16.04 -6.61
CA ILE A 555 4.37 -16.39 -8.04
C ILE A 555 5.48 -15.66 -8.79
N GLU A 556 5.56 -14.34 -8.66
CA GLU A 556 6.54 -13.52 -9.34
C GLU A 556 7.97 -13.90 -8.93
N LYS A 557 8.22 -14.09 -7.63
CA LYS A 557 9.52 -14.60 -7.16
C LYS A 557 9.90 -15.93 -7.81
N ASN A 558 8.96 -16.88 -7.90
CA ASN A 558 9.24 -18.18 -8.53
C ASN A 558 9.53 -18.04 -10.03
N VAL A 559 8.78 -17.17 -10.73
CA VAL A 559 9.02 -16.87 -12.14
C VAL A 559 10.39 -16.22 -12.32
N PHE A 560 10.72 -15.21 -11.51
CA PHE A 560 12.04 -14.58 -11.49
C PHE A 560 13.17 -15.59 -11.27
N ASP A 561 13.10 -16.39 -10.20
CA ASP A 561 14.13 -17.38 -9.87
C ASP A 561 14.33 -18.36 -11.05
N ASN A 562 13.25 -18.79 -11.70
CA ASN A 562 13.33 -19.71 -12.83
C ASN A 562 13.88 -19.05 -14.10
N VAL A 563 13.47 -17.82 -14.42
CA VAL A 563 14.03 -17.04 -15.56
C VAL A 563 15.52 -16.79 -15.33
N PHE A 564 15.87 -16.19 -14.19
CA PHE A 564 17.23 -15.76 -13.89
C PHE A 564 18.21 -16.93 -13.91
N HIS A 565 17.93 -18.01 -13.17
CA HIS A 565 18.84 -19.16 -13.11
C HIS A 565 18.91 -19.97 -14.40
N THR A 566 17.87 -19.93 -15.24
CA THR A 566 17.89 -20.60 -16.55
C THR A 566 18.71 -19.78 -17.56
N VAL A 567 18.55 -18.46 -17.60
CA VAL A 567 19.33 -17.57 -18.47
C VAL A 567 20.81 -17.54 -18.05
N MET A 568 21.09 -17.50 -16.75
CA MET A 568 22.45 -17.53 -16.21
C MET A 568 23.10 -18.92 -16.21
N ASP A 569 22.45 -19.95 -16.76
CA ASP A 569 22.87 -21.37 -16.75
C ASP A 569 23.47 -21.82 -15.41
N THR A 570 22.85 -21.39 -14.29
CA THR A 570 23.41 -21.63 -12.96
C THR A 570 23.43 -23.12 -12.66
N LYS A 571 24.62 -23.67 -12.33
CA LYS A 571 24.79 -25.10 -12.05
C LYS A 571 24.41 -25.45 -10.62
N GLY A 572 23.92 -26.67 -10.40
CA GLY A 572 23.62 -27.19 -9.06
C GLY A 572 22.32 -26.67 -8.42
N THR A 573 21.51 -25.89 -9.13
CA THR A 573 20.21 -25.40 -8.65
C THR A 573 19.03 -26.06 -9.38
N LYS A 574 17.94 -26.29 -8.66
CA LYS A 574 16.65 -26.77 -9.23
C LYS A 574 15.89 -25.69 -10.01
N ASN A 575 16.32 -24.43 -9.89
CA ASN A 575 15.70 -23.29 -10.55
C ASN A 575 16.19 -23.13 -11.99
N ASN A 576 17.38 -23.65 -12.32
CA ASN A 576 17.79 -23.81 -13.72
C ASN A 576 16.93 -24.90 -14.37
N LYS A 577 16.08 -24.51 -15.33
CA LYS A 577 15.15 -25.40 -16.02
C LYS A 577 15.72 -26.00 -17.30
N ASP A 578 16.99 -25.75 -17.61
CA ASP A 578 17.69 -26.24 -18.79
C ASP A 578 18.69 -27.37 -18.48
N GLY A 579 18.19 -28.48 -17.93
CA GLY A 579 18.98 -29.68 -17.65
C GLY A 579 18.97 -30.73 -18.76
N VAL A 580 19.80 -31.77 -18.63
CA VAL A 580 19.84 -32.93 -19.54
C VAL A 580 18.45 -33.57 -19.71
N LYS A 581 17.74 -33.80 -18.60
CA LYS A 581 16.35 -34.33 -18.63
C LYS A 581 15.40 -33.42 -19.41
N SER A 582 15.55 -32.10 -19.24
CA SER A 582 14.76 -31.09 -19.95
C SER A 582 15.00 -31.16 -21.47
N ARG A 583 16.24 -31.39 -21.91
CA ARG A 583 16.58 -31.57 -23.33
C ARG A 583 16.07 -32.89 -23.92
N MET A 584 16.03 -33.97 -23.13
CA MET A 584 15.39 -35.23 -23.55
C MET A 584 13.89 -35.05 -23.79
N ASP A 585 13.19 -34.40 -22.85
CA ASP A 585 11.78 -34.06 -23.00
C ASP A 585 11.54 -33.08 -24.17
N LEU A 586 12.43 -32.11 -24.37
CA LEU A 586 12.36 -31.16 -25.47
C LEU A 586 12.41 -31.87 -26.83
N LYS A 587 13.28 -32.88 -27.02
CA LYS A 587 13.32 -33.69 -28.25
C LYS A 587 12.01 -34.48 -28.47
N GLU A 588 11.40 -34.94 -27.38
CA GLU A 588 10.15 -35.69 -27.43
C GLU A 588 8.97 -34.79 -27.86
N HIS A 589 8.92 -33.54 -27.41
CA HIS A 589 7.75 -32.67 -27.58
C HIS A 589 7.91 -31.53 -28.60
N CYS A 590 9.13 -31.05 -28.89
CA CYS A 590 9.39 -29.85 -29.70
C CYS A 590 10.25 -30.15 -30.94
N SER A 591 10.16 -29.30 -31.96
CA SER A 591 11.03 -29.33 -33.15
C SER A 591 12.15 -28.29 -33.06
N ARG A 592 13.18 -28.56 -32.25
CA ARG A 592 14.32 -27.66 -31.97
C ARG A 592 15.66 -28.40 -32.02
N PRO A 593 16.12 -28.82 -33.23
CA PRO A 593 17.31 -29.65 -33.40
C PRO A 593 18.61 -28.99 -32.87
N GLU A 594 18.67 -27.67 -32.84
CA GLU A 594 19.78 -26.89 -32.28
C GLU A 594 19.94 -27.09 -30.76
N LEU A 595 18.86 -27.50 -30.06
CA LEU A 595 18.86 -27.74 -28.63
C LEU A 595 18.96 -29.24 -28.25
N GLU A 596 18.96 -30.15 -29.22
CA GLU A 596 19.05 -31.59 -28.94
C GLU A 596 20.42 -31.99 -28.36
N LEU A 597 20.41 -32.98 -27.45
CA LEU A 597 21.65 -33.56 -26.92
C LEU A 597 22.42 -34.25 -28.05
N ARG A 598 23.73 -34.02 -28.09
CA ARG A 598 24.65 -34.67 -29.04
C ARG A 598 25.50 -35.70 -28.32
N VAL A 599 25.95 -36.72 -29.03
CA VAL A 599 26.93 -37.68 -28.50
C VAL A 599 28.29 -37.30 -29.10
N ASP A 600 29.30 -37.14 -28.25
CA ASP A 600 30.67 -36.90 -28.72
C ASP A 600 31.31 -38.20 -29.24
N ASN A 601 32.50 -38.07 -29.84
CA ASN A 601 33.26 -39.21 -30.36
C ASN A 601 33.65 -40.24 -29.28
N ASN A 602 33.55 -39.86 -28.00
CA ASN A 602 33.87 -40.69 -26.83
C ASN A 602 32.61 -41.30 -26.18
N GLY A 603 31.42 -41.13 -26.79
CA GLY A 603 30.15 -41.64 -26.26
C GLY A 603 29.52 -40.80 -25.15
N LYS A 604 30.09 -39.63 -24.80
CA LYS A 604 29.56 -38.72 -23.78
C LYS A 604 28.48 -37.81 -24.35
N LEU A 605 27.40 -37.64 -23.59
CA LEU A 605 26.32 -36.71 -23.91
C LEU A 605 26.80 -35.25 -23.72
N LEU A 606 26.78 -34.49 -24.81
CA LEU A 606 27.01 -33.06 -24.87
C LEU A 606 25.66 -32.30 -24.90
N LYS A 607 25.50 -31.32 -24.01
CA LYS A 607 24.41 -30.32 -24.04
C LYS A 607 24.88 -29.10 -24.83
N PRO A 608 24.36 -28.83 -26.05
CA PRO A 608 24.70 -27.61 -26.78
C PRO A 608 24.28 -26.35 -26.01
N LYS A 609 25.09 -25.28 -26.10
CA LYS A 609 24.76 -23.97 -25.50
C LYS A 609 23.46 -23.45 -26.13
N ALA A 610 22.54 -22.99 -25.31
CA ALA A 610 21.28 -22.40 -25.77
C ALA A 610 21.46 -20.92 -26.14
N SER A 611 20.71 -20.42 -27.12
CA SER A 611 20.70 -18.99 -27.48
C SER A 611 20.19 -18.08 -26.36
N PHE A 612 19.44 -18.64 -25.42
CA PHE A 612 18.89 -17.94 -24.26
C PHE A 612 19.79 -17.99 -23.02
N THR A 613 21.00 -18.56 -23.13
CA THR A 613 21.94 -18.69 -22.00
C THR A 613 23.16 -17.79 -22.15
N CYS A 614 23.54 -17.13 -21.05
CA CYS A 614 24.77 -16.35 -20.94
C CYS A 614 26.01 -17.27 -21.05
N ASP A 615 27.10 -16.81 -21.68
CA ASP A 615 28.41 -17.43 -21.44
C ASP A 615 29.02 -16.98 -20.10
N ASN A 616 30.16 -17.58 -19.75
CA ASN A 616 30.85 -17.31 -18.49
C ASN A 616 31.26 -15.82 -18.33
N ASN A 617 31.60 -15.12 -19.43
CA ASN A 617 31.99 -13.71 -19.35
C ASN A 617 30.77 -12.85 -19.05
N GLN A 618 29.67 -13.09 -19.78
CA GLN A 618 28.38 -12.43 -19.54
C GLN A 618 27.84 -12.72 -18.14
N GLN A 619 27.94 -13.96 -17.66
CA GLN A 619 27.53 -14.33 -16.30
C GLN A 619 28.32 -13.54 -15.26
N ARG A 620 29.65 -13.49 -15.41
CA ARG A 620 30.52 -12.75 -14.51
C ARG A 620 30.23 -11.26 -14.55
N ALA A 621 30.03 -10.67 -15.73
CA ALA A 621 29.65 -9.27 -15.89
C ALA A 621 28.34 -8.93 -15.17
N VAL A 622 27.34 -9.82 -15.23
CA VAL A 622 26.07 -9.64 -14.49
C VAL A 622 26.30 -9.73 -12.98
N TYR A 623 27.07 -10.71 -12.48
CA TYR A 623 27.30 -10.83 -11.04
C TYR A 623 28.15 -9.67 -10.48
N GLU A 624 29.19 -9.25 -11.19
CA GLU A 624 29.98 -8.05 -10.84
C GLU A 624 29.11 -6.79 -10.90
N TRP A 625 28.20 -6.69 -11.88
CA TRP A 625 27.24 -5.61 -11.95
C TRP A 625 26.32 -5.58 -10.72
N ILE A 626 25.71 -6.72 -10.36
CA ILE A 626 24.84 -6.83 -9.17
C ILE A 626 25.62 -6.47 -7.90
N GLN A 627 26.87 -6.90 -7.77
CA GLN A 627 27.71 -6.60 -6.62
C GLN A 627 27.97 -5.09 -6.46
N ASN A 628 27.98 -4.34 -7.56
CA ASN A 628 28.22 -2.90 -7.57
C ASN A 628 26.93 -2.07 -7.58
N LEU A 629 25.75 -2.69 -7.61
CA LEU A 629 24.48 -1.97 -7.55
C LEU A 629 24.27 -1.32 -6.19
N CYS A 630 24.18 0.00 -6.18
CA CYS A 630 23.80 0.80 -5.02
C CYS A 630 22.41 1.39 -5.27
N THR A 631 21.40 0.89 -4.56
CA THR A 631 20.02 1.38 -4.66
C THR A 631 19.73 2.48 -3.64
N PRO A 632 18.66 3.27 -3.82
CA PRO A 632 18.21 4.20 -2.80
C PRO A 632 17.79 3.52 -1.51
N ASP A 633 17.87 4.27 -0.42
CA ASP A 633 17.48 3.79 0.90
C ASP A 633 16.00 3.39 0.96
N GLY A 634 15.73 2.16 1.39
CA GLY A 634 14.38 1.60 1.48
C GLY A 634 13.84 1.02 0.16
N TYR A 635 14.57 1.14 -0.96
CA TYR A 635 14.14 0.62 -2.25
C TYR A 635 14.36 -0.90 -2.40
N ALA A 636 15.56 -1.40 -2.07
CA ALA A 636 15.90 -2.83 -2.08
C ALA A 636 16.83 -3.18 -0.90
N GLY A 637 17.00 -4.48 -0.64
CA GLY A 637 18.02 -4.99 0.28
C GLY A 637 19.44 -4.80 -0.25
N ASN A 638 20.43 -5.16 0.56
CA ASN A 638 21.83 -5.08 0.15
C ASN A 638 22.20 -6.22 -0.82
N LEU A 639 21.98 -6.00 -2.12
CA LEU A 639 22.25 -6.98 -3.18
C LEU A 639 23.72 -7.40 -3.24
N THR A 640 24.66 -6.54 -2.83
CA THR A 640 26.09 -6.86 -2.72
C THR A 640 26.32 -8.11 -1.88
N SER A 641 25.60 -8.23 -0.76
CA SER A 641 25.72 -9.36 0.16
C SER A 641 25.10 -10.65 -0.36
N CYS A 642 24.41 -10.59 -1.50
CA CYS A 642 23.78 -11.74 -2.13
C CYS A 642 24.66 -12.39 -3.21
N VAL A 643 25.75 -11.76 -3.62
CA VAL A 643 26.60 -12.25 -4.72
C VAL A 643 27.79 -13.01 -4.17
N ASP A 644 27.98 -14.24 -4.68
CA ASP A 644 29.22 -14.99 -4.56
C ASP A 644 29.90 -15.00 -5.94
N LEU A 645 31.01 -14.24 -6.06
CA LEU A 645 31.76 -14.14 -7.31
C LEU A 645 32.67 -15.34 -7.56
N GLU A 646 33.13 -16.05 -6.53
CA GLU A 646 34.00 -17.21 -6.70
C GLU A 646 33.22 -18.35 -7.36
N ASP A 647 32.01 -18.58 -6.85
CA ASP A 647 31.11 -19.62 -7.34
C ASP A 647 30.14 -19.13 -8.43
N CYS A 648 30.10 -17.81 -8.71
CA CYS A 648 29.16 -17.18 -9.63
C CYS A 648 27.70 -17.55 -9.31
N LYS A 649 27.26 -17.27 -8.08
CA LYS A 649 25.94 -17.61 -7.54
C LYS A 649 25.30 -16.47 -6.77
N LEU A 650 23.97 -16.50 -6.68
CA LEU A 650 23.19 -15.68 -5.75
C LEU A 650 22.78 -16.49 -4.53
N HIS A 651 22.86 -15.86 -3.35
CA HIS A 651 22.40 -16.41 -2.08
C HIS A 651 21.65 -15.35 -1.26
N GLY A 652 20.70 -15.78 -0.43
CA GLY A 652 20.09 -14.92 0.57
C GLY A 652 19.19 -13.78 0.05
N MET A 653 18.86 -13.71 -1.24
CA MET A 653 17.90 -12.73 -1.77
C MET A 653 16.52 -12.93 -1.13
N LYS A 654 15.93 -11.82 -0.66
CA LYS A 654 14.56 -11.81 -0.14
C LYS A 654 13.58 -11.71 -1.30
N SER A 655 12.31 -12.06 -1.05
CA SER A 655 11.24 -11.91 -2.05
C SER A 655 11.22 -10.47 -2.58
N HIS A 656 11.23 -9.46 -1.71
CA HIS A 656 11.29 -8.03 -2.11
C HIS A 656 12.41 -7.71 -3.10
N ASP A 657 13.60 -8.29 -2.91
CA ASP A 657 14.74 -8.07 -3.79
C ASP A 657 14.51 -8.70 -5.17
N CYS A 658 13.88 -9.88 -5.21
CA CYS A 658 13.48 -10.54 -6.46
C CYS A 658 12.44 -9.73 -7.24
N HIS A 659 11.47 -9.11 -6.56
CA HIS A 659 10.45 -8.25 -7.19
C HIS A 659 11.07 -7.01 -7.83
N VAL A 660 11.89 -6.28 -7.08
CA VAL A 660 12.63 -5.13 -7.62
C VAL A 660 13.44 -5.54 -8.84
N PHE A 661 14.05 -6.73 -8.80
CA PHE A 661 14.80 -7.23 -9.93
C PHE A 661 13.90 -7.55 -11.13
N MET A 662 12.81 -8.27 -10.90
CA MET A 662 11.85 -8.68 -11.92
C MET A 662 11.19 -7.49 -12.61
N GLU A 663 10.76 -6.48 -11.86
CA GLU A 663 10.00 -5.33 -12.37
C GLU A 663 10.88 -4.25 -13.03
N CYS A 664 12.16 -4.13 -12.60
CA CYS A 664 13.02 -3.01 -13.02
C CYS A 664 14.39 -3.41 -13.60
N LEU A 665 15.06 -4.42 -13.05
CA LEU A 665 16.46 -4.70 -13.36
C LEU A 665 16.66 -5.80 -14.42
N LEU A 666 15.69 -6.69 -14.60
CA LEU A 666 15.78 -7.82 -15.52
C LEU A 666 16.06 -7.41 -16.98
N PRO A 667 15.41 -6.36 -17.54
CA PRO A 667 15.70 -5.88 -18.89
C PRO A 667 17.14 -5.37 -19.04
N VAL A 668 17.66 -4.70 -18.01
CA VAL A 668 19.03 -4.15 -18.00
C VAL A 668 20.05 -5.29 -17.89
N ALA A 669 19.80 -6.23 -16.98
CA ALA A 669 20.67 -7.35 -16.67
C ALA A 669 20.92 -8.26 -17.88
N PHE A 670 19.92 -8.44 -18.75
CA PHE A 670 19.97 -9.39 -19.87
C PHE A 670 19.99 -8.73 -21.25
N SER A 671 20.43 -7.48 -21.33
CA SER A 671 20.54 -6.69 -22.57
C SER A 671 21.44 -7.31 -23.66
N PHE A 672 22.34 -8.23 -23.31
CA PHE A 672 23.19 -8.97 -24.26
C PHE A 672 22.49 -10.15 -24.96
N LEU A 673 21.27 -10.53 -24.53
CA LEU A 673 20.52 -11.60 -25.17
C LEU A 673 20.08 -11.22 -26.59
N PRO A 674 19.83 -12.19 -27.49
CA PRO A 674 19.33 -11.88 -28.82
C PRO A 674 18.01 -11.08 -28.73
N PRO A 675 17.73 -10.13 -29.65
CA PRO A 675 16.60 -9.21 -29.52
C PRO A 675 15.26 -9.89 -29.25
N SER A 676 14.97 -11.01 -29.92
CA SER A 676 13.72 -11.76 -29.71
C SER A 676 13.56 -12.32 -28.29
N HIS A 677 14.67 -12.67 -27.62
CA HIS A 677 14.70 -13.22 -26.28
C HIS A 677 14.61 -12.11 -25.24
N TRP A 678 15.42 -11.05 -25.43
CA TRP A 678 15.41 -9.87 -24.58
C TRP A 678 14.03 -9.21 -24.55
N LYS A 679 13.37 -9.04 -25.70
CA LYS A 679 12.01 -8.50 -25.78
C LYS A 679 11.00 -9.30 -24.98
N ALA A 680 11.02 -10.64 -25.08
CA ALA A 680 10.09 -11.49 -24.33
C ALA A 680 10.28 -11.40 -22.81
N ILE A 681 11.52 -11.27 -22.34
CA ILE A 681 11.84 -11.07 -20.92
C ILE A 681 11.46 -9.66 -20.46
N THR A 682 11.67 -8.65 -21.32
CA THR A 682 11.33 -7.26 -21.04
C THR A 682 9.82 -7.08 -20.92
N GLU A 683 9.04 -7.62 -21.85
CA GLU A 683 7.57 -7.60 -21.77
C GLU A 683 7.05 -8.32 -20.51
N LEU A 684 7.69 -9.42 -20.10
CA LEU A 684 7.35 -10.11 -18.85
C LEU A 684 7.65 -9.25 -17.62
N SER A 685 8.79 -8.56 -17.61
CA SER A 685 9.19 -7.61 -16.55
C SER A 685 8.18 -6.46 -16.43
N GLN A 686 7.81 -5.86 -17.56
CA GLN A 686 6.80 -4.80 -17.60
C GLN A 686 5.42 -5.26 -17.17
N PHE A 687 5.02 -6.48 -17.55
CA PHE A 687 3.74 -7.05 -17.13
C PHE A 687 3.62 -7.05 -15.61
N PHE A 688 4.64 -7.53 -14.87
CA PHE A 688 4.60 -7.53 -13.41
C PHE A 688 4.64 -6.10 -12.84
N ARG A 689 5.49 -5.23 -13.38
CA ARG A 689 5.58 -3.82 -12.95
C ARG A 689 4.23 -3.09 -13.07
N ASP A 690 3.57 -3.22 -14.21
CA ASP A 690 2.31 -2.53 -14.50
C ASP A 690 1.16 -3.14 -13.69
N LEU A 691 1.17 -4.46 -13.51
CA LEU A 691 0.19 -5.19 -12.68
C LEU A 691 0.31 -4.84 -11.19
N CYS A 692 1.54 -4.61 -10.69
CA CYS A 692 1.84 -4.29 -9.30
C CYS A 692 1.76 -2.79 -8.96
N SER A 693 1.32 -1.94 -9.90
CA SER A 693 1.13 -0.51 -9.67
C SER A 693 0.14 -0.23 -8.51
N ALA A 694 0.44 0.80 -7.72
CA ALA A 694 -0.40 1.24 -6.61
C ALA A 694 -1.80 1.71 -7.07
N ASN A 695 -1.86 2.29 -8.27
CA ASN A 695 -3.10 2.69 -8.93
C ASN A 695 -3.23 1.92 -10.26
N LEU A 696 -4.36 1.26 -10.46
CA LEU A 696 -4.66 0.50 -11.66
C LEU A 696 -5.74 1.20 -12.48
N HIS A 697 -5.52 1.29 -13.79
CA HIS A 697 -6.57 1.70 -14.72
C HIS A 697 -7.21 0.45 -15.34
N VAL A 698 -8.55 0.38 -15.34
CA VAL A 698 -9.31 -0.81 -15.76
C VAL A 698 -9.00 -1.19 -17.22
N ASP A 699 -8.89 -0.22 -18.12
CA ASP A 699 -8.52 -0.43 -19.52
C ASP A 699 -7.10 -1.01 -19.67
N LYS A 700 -6.16 -0.56 -18.84
CA LYS A 700 -4.78 -1.10 -18.81
C LYS A 700 -4.75 -2.52 -18.28
N VAL A 701 -5.51 -2.85 -17.25
CA VAL A 701 -5.59 -4.24 -16.75
C VAL A 701 -6.21 -5.18 -17.79
N ILE A 702 -7.22 -4.72 -18.55
CA ILE A 702 -7.77 -5.48 -19.69
C ILE A 702 -6.69 -5.72 -20.76
N GLN A 703 -5.84 -4.73 -21.05
CA GLN A 703 -4.69 -4.90 -21.95
C GLN A 703 -3.70 -5.93 -21.39
N LEU A 704 -3.39 -5.90 -20.10
CA LEU A 704 -2.54 -6.91 -19.44
C LEU A 704 -3.12 -8.32 -19.59
N GLN A 705 -4.44 -8.49 -19.44
CA GLN A 705 -5.13 -9.77 -19.61
C GLN A 705 -4.99 -10.33 -21.04
N GLN A 706 -5.00 -9.46 -22.05
CA GLN A 706 -4.82 -9.83 -23.45
C GLN A 706 -3.35 -10.12 -23.80
N ASN A 707 -2.41 -9.39 -23.18
CA ASN A 707 -0.99 -9.47 -23.49
C ASN A 707 -0.30 -10.66 -22.81
N ILE A 708 -0.66 -11.02 -21.57
CA ILE A 708 0.05 -12.07 -20.83
C ILE A 708 0.09 -13.44 -21.53
N PRO A 709 -0.98 -13.93 -22.21
CA PRO A 709 -0.86 -15.19 -22.96
C PRO A 709 0.09 -15.08 -24.15
N ILE A 710 0.19 -13.90 -24.79
CA ILE A 710 1.13 -13.64 -25.88
C ILE A 710 2.57 -13.69 -25.35
N ILE A 711 2.83 -13.03 -24.23
CA ILE A 711 4.15 -13.01 -23.55
C ILE A 711 4.56 -14.43 -23.20
N ILE A 712 3.71 -15.20 -22.52
CA ILE A 712 4.03 -16.59 -22.16
C ILE A 712 4.24 -17.46 -23.41
N CYS A 713 3.44 -17.30 -24.47
CA CYS A 713 3.69 -18.02 -25.72
C CYS A 713 5.02 -17.63 -26.39
N LYS A 714 5.48 -16.37 -26.27
CA LYS A 714 6.83 -15.98 -26.71
C LYS A 714 7.90 -16.71 -25.90
N LEU A 715 7.73 -16.82 -24.58
CA LEU A 715 8.63 -17.56 -23.70
C LEU A 715 8.60 -19.06 -24.00
N GLU A 716 7.44 -19.66 -24.31
CA GLU A 716 7.31 -21.07 -24.70
C GLU A 716 8.14 -21.38 -25.94
N LYS A 717 8.22 -20.46 -26.90
CA LYS A 717 9.08 -20.62 -28.10
C LYS A 717 10.57 -20.64 -27.77
N ILE A 718 10.96 -20.09 -26.62
CA ILE A 718 12.35 -19.91 -26.20
C ILE A 718 12.77 -21.05 -25.26
N PHE A 719 12.07 -21.20 -24.14
CA PHE A 719 12.46 -22.09 -23.05
C PHE A 719 11.98 -23.54 -23.26
N PRO A 720 12.63 -24.52 -22.61
CA PRO A 720 12.22 -25.92 -22.73
C PRO A 720 10.91 -26.20 -21.99
N PRO A 721 10.18 -27.29 -22.33
CA PRO A 721 8.91 -27.64 -21.68
C PRO A 721 8.99 -27.77 -20.16
N GLY A 722 10.14 -28.20 -19.63
CA GLY A 722 10.37 -28.30 -18.19
C GLY A 722 10.38 -26.95 -17.45
N PHE A 723 10.42 -25.83 -18.16
CA PHE A 723 10.36 -24.49 -17.57
C PHE A 723 8.97 -24.17 -17.00
N PHE A 724 7.92 -24.50 -17.76
CA PHE A 724 6.54 -24.10 -17.48
C PHE A 724 5.88 -25.04 -16.48
N ASN A 725 6.04 -24.77 -15.18
CA ASN A 725 5.26 -25.41 -14.14
C ASN A 725 3.99 -24.58 -13.83
N CYS A 726 3.25 -24.96 -12.78
CA CYS A 726 2.04 -24.23 -12.42
C CYS A 726 2.32 -22.75 -12.11
N MET A 727 3.46 -22.42 -11.50
CA MET A 727 3.82 -21.04 -11.17
C MET A 727 4.01 -20.16 -12.41
N GLU A 728 4.57 -20.67 -13.50
CA GLU A 728 4.64 -19.93 -14.78
C GLU A 728 3.31 -19.88 -15.52
N HIS A 729 2.35 -20.74 -15.14
CA HIS A 729 1.01 -20.73 -15.72
C HIS A 729 0.09 -19.70 -15.03
N LEU A 730 0.15 -19.58 -13.71
CA LEU A 730 -0.72 -18.71 -12.92
C LEU A 730 -0.76 -17.23 -13.36
N PRO A 731 0.30 -16.61 -13.94
CA PRO A 731 0.26 -15.23 -14.44
C PRO A 731 -0.90 -14.93 -15.40
N VAL A 732 -1.41 -15.90 -16.17
CA VAL A 732 -2.56 -15.65 -17.07
C VAL A 732 -3.86 -15.30 -16.33
N HIS A 733 -3.96 -15.63 -15.04
CA HIS A 733 -5.15 -15.39 -14.22
C HIS A 733 -5.02 -14.12 -13.36
N LEU A 734 -3.81 -13.57 -13.19
CA LEU A 734 -3.58 -12.44 -12.29
C LEU A 734 -4.30 -11.14 -12.72
N PRO A 735 -4.38 -10.78 -14.02
CA PRO A 735 -5.14 -9.60 -14.44
C PRO A 735 -6.63 -9.71 -14.11
N TYR A 736 -7.21 -10.90 -14.24
CA TYR A 736 -8.58 -11.16 -13.81
C TYR A 736 -8.74 -10.91 -12.30
N GLU A 737 -7.83 -11.44 -11.48
CA GLU A 737 -7.87 -11.17 -10.04
C GLU A 737 -7.68 -9.70 -9.68
N ALA A 738 -6.88 -8.95 -10.44
CA ALA A 738 -6.71 -7.51 -10.27
C ALA A 738 -7.99 -6.72 -10.60
N LEU A 739 -8.73 -7.09 -11.65
CA LEU A 739 -10.03 -6.49 -11.98
C LEU A 739 -11.08 -6.73 -10.89
N MET A 740 -11.08 -7.93 -10.33
CA MET A 740 -12.05 -8.32 -9.31
C MET A 740 -11.70 -7.74 -7.93
N GLY A 741 -10.46 -7.89 -7.47
CA GLY A 741 -10.03 -7.55 -6.11
C GLY A 741 -9.39 -6.17 -5.95
N GLY A 742 -9.22 -5.41 -7.04
CA GLY A 742 -8.49 -4.14 -7.04
C GLY A 742 -6.97 -4.30 -6.94
N PRO A 743 -6.23 -3.21 -6.60
CA PRO A 743 -4.77 -3.19 -6.56
C PRO A 743 -4.17 -4.32 -5.73
N ILE A 744 -3.09 -4.90 -6.23
CA ILE A 744 -2.52 -6.11 -5.63
C ILE A 744 -2.01 -5.84 -4.22
N GLN A 745 -1.51 -4.63 -3.92
CA GLN A 745 -0.95 -4.23 -2.61
C GLN A 745 -1.78 -4.67 -1.38
N TYR A 746 -3.11 -4.75 -1.52
CA TYR A 746 -4.03 -5.18 -0.46
C TYR A 746 -4.16 -6.70 -0.27
N ARG A 747 -3.43 -7.45 -1.09
CA ARG A 747 -3.48 -8.90 -1.25
C ARG A 747 -2.07 -9.53 -1.31
N TRP A 748 -1.03 -8.75 -0.99
CA TRP A 748 0.34 -9.26 -0.84
C TRP A 748 0.51 -10.04 0.45
N MET A 749 1.43 -11.00 0.42
CA MET A 749 1.93 -11.67 1.61
C MET A 749 2.95 -10.84 2.42
N TYR A 750 3.53 -9.74 1.88
CA TYR A 750 4.51 -8.94 2.61
C TYR A 750 4.06 -8.45 3.99
N PRO A 751 2.88 -7.82 4.16
CA PRO A 751 2.47 -7.34 5.48
C PRO A 751 2.33 -8.50 6.47
N PHE A 752 1.82 -9.64 5.99
CA PHE A 752 1.65 -10.84 6.81
C PHE A 752 2.99 -11.48 7.19
N GLU A 753 3.92 -11.68 6.26
CA GLU A 753 5.25 -12.21 6.59
C GLU A 753 6.02 -11.31 7.57
N ARG A 754 5.90 -9.98 7.42
CA ARG A 754 6.45 -9.02 8.39
C ARG A 754 5.78 -9.16 9.75
N PHE A 755 4.46 -9.38 9.78
CA PHE A 755 3.71 -9.65 11.00
C PHE A 755 4.13 -10.98 11.65
N LEU A 756 4.33 -12.06 10.88
CA LEU A 756 4.85 -13.34 11.37
C LEU A 756 6.25 -13.18 11.99
N ASN A 757 7.14 -12.42 11.33
CA ASN A 757 8.46 -12.11 11.88
C ASN A 757 8.36 -11.25 13.16
N TYR A 758 7.36 -10.37 13.24
CA TYR A 758 7.03 -9.65 14.47
C TYR A 758 6.59 -10.61 15.58
N LEU A 759 5.65 -11.53 15.34
CA LEU A 759 5.21 -12.54 16.32
C LEU A 759 6.37 -13.45 16.76
N LYS A 760 7.27 -13.82 15.83
CA LYS A 760 8.46 -14.62 16.12
C LYS A 760 9.35 -13.96 17.19
N ARG A 761 9.52 -12.63 17.14
CA ARG A 761 10.30 -11.86 18.12
C ARG A 761 9.65 -11.83 19.51
N LYS A 762 8.35 -12.14 19.62
CA LYS A 762 7.62 -12.18 20.90
C LYS A 762 7.78 -13.49 21.68
N VAL A 763 8.42 -14.51 21.10
CA VAL A 763 8.65 -15.80 21.77
C VAL A 763 9.76 -15.69 22.82
N LYS A 764 9.39 -15.35 24.07
CA LYS A 764 10.33 -15.28 25.20
C LYS A 764 10.61 -16.64 25.83
N ASN A 765 9.58 -17.49 25.98
CA ASN A 765 9.72 -18.84 26.53
C ASN A 765 9.53 -19.89 25.44
N LYS A 766 10.63 -20.51 25.01
CA LYS A 766 10.64 -21.56 23.97
C LYS A 766 9.86 -22.82 24.36
N ALA A 767 9.58 -23.04 25.64
CA ALA A 767 8.75 -24.16 26.11
C ALA A 767 7.23 -23.88 25.99
N ARG A 768 6.85 -22.60 25.83
CA ARG A 768 5.47 -22.11 25.78
C ARG A 768 5.36 -21.06 24.66
N VAL A 769 5.58 -21.50 23.43
CA VAL A 769 5.64 -20.61 22.25
C VAL A 769 4.34 -19.83 22.08
N GLU A 770 3.22 -20.53 21.98
CA GLU A 770 1.90 -19.93 21.69
C GLU A 770 1.46 -18.99 22.79
N GLY A 771 1.63 -19.41 24.06
CA GLY A 771 1.34 -18.57 25.21
C GLY A 771 2.22 -17.32 25.26
N SER A 772 3.52 -17.43 24.93
CA SER A 772 4.41 -16.26 24.89
C SER A 772 3.99 -15.23 23.85
N ILE A 773 3.55 -15.70 22.67
CA ILE A 773 3.04 -14.83 21.60
C ILE A 773 1.75 -14.16 22.04
N CYS A 774 0.80 -14.94 22.58
CA CYS A 774 -0.50 -14.45 23.01
C CYS A 774 -0.38 -13.35 24.06
N GLU A 775 0.33 -13.59 25.16
CA GLU A 775 0.46 -12.59 26.25
C GLU A 775 1.14 -11.31 25.75
N ALA A 776 2.22 -11.44 24.96
CA ALA A 776 2.93 -10.27 24.44
C ALA A 776 2.10 -9.47 23.43
N TYR A 777 1.31 -10.14 22.59
CA TYR A 777 0.41 -9.49 21.63
C TYR A 777 -0.73 -8.75 22.34
N LEU A 778 -1.33 -9.34 23.37
CA LEU A 778 -2.42 -8.72 24.13
C LEU A 778 -1.99 -7.43 24.83
N ILE A 779 -0.80 -7.44 25.45
CA ILE A 779 -0.22 -6.23 26.04
C ILE A 779 -0.02 -5.16 24.98
N GLU A 780 0.53 -5.52 23.82
CA GLU A 780 0.80 -4.54 22.77
C GLU A 780 -0.48 -3.98 22.15
N GLU A 781 -1.48 -4.82 21.92
CA GLU A 781 -2.80 -4.41 21.44
C GLU A 781 -3.47 -3.42 22.41
N ALA A 782 -3.36 -3.66 23.72
CA ALA A 782 -3.86 -2.74 24.75
C ALA A 782 -3.08 -1.41 24.74
N THR A 783 -1.75 -1.45 24.68
CA THR A 783 -0.92 -0.22 24.64
C THR A 783 -1.11 0.57 23.35
N ASN A 784 -1.30 -0.10 22.20
CA ASN A 784 -1.56 0.56 20.93
C ASN A 784 -2.91 1.28 20.97
N PHE A 785 -3.94 0.62 21.50
CA PHE A 785 -5.23 1.26 21.70
C PHE A 785 -5.14 2.47 22.64
N ALA A 786 -4.38 2.36 23.73
CA ALA A 786 -4.24 3.49 24.63
C ALA A 786 -3.41 4.64 24.04
N SER A 787 -2.48 4.35 23.13
CA SER A 787 -1.65 5.37 22.48
C SER A 787 -2.43 6.35 21.60
N TYR A 788 -3.67 6.04 21.24
CA TYR A 788 -4.52 6.98 20.47
C TYR A 788 -4.84 8.26 21.23
N TYR A 789 -4.66 8.24 22.55
CA TYR A 789 -5.06 9.30 23.46
C TYR A 789 -3.89 9.86 24.27
N PHE A 790 -2.66 9.47 23.93
CA PHE A 790 -1.50 10.18 24.42
C PHE A 790 -1.47 11.58 23.82
N GLU A 791 -1.00 12.56 24.60
CA GLU A 791 -0.75 13.90 24.09
C GLU A 791 0.16 13.88 22.86
N SER A 792 -0.02 14.84 21.94
CA SER A 792 0.69 14.90 20.67
C SER A 792 2.21 14.92 20.81
N HIS A 793 2.71 15.41 21.95
CA HIS A 793 4.13 15.49 22.28
C HIS A 793 4.73 14.17 22.81
N VAL A 794 3.90 13.17 23.17
CA VAL A 794 4.36 11.89 23.72
C VAL A 794 4.76 10.96 22.57
N GLU A 795 6.04 10.60 22.53
CA GLU A 795 6.54 9.57 21.61
C GLU A 795 5.94 8.20 21.96
N SER A 796 5.23 7.63 20.99
CA SER A 796 4.61 6.32 21.05
C SER A 796 4.80 5.60 19.74
N TRP A 797 4.47 4.31 19.67
CA TRP A 797 4.45 3.58 18.40
C TRP A 797 3.67 4.32 17.29
N ARG A 798 2.58 5.04 17.65
CA ARG A 798 1.72 5.78 16.71
C ARG A 798 2.34 7.10 16.23
N THR A 799 2.96 7.86 17.15
CA THR A 799 3.60 9.15 16.84
C THR A 799 5.02 8.98 16.29
N LYS A 800 5.58 7.76 16.37
CA LYS A 800 6.86 7.41 15.76
C LYS A 800 6.71 7.31 14.25
N VAL A 801 6.88 8.45 13.60
CA VAL A 801 6.88 8.54 12.14
C VAL A 801 8.06 7.71 11.59
N GLY A 802 7.81 6.99 10.49
CA GLY A 802 8.83 6.17 9.85
C GLY A 802 10.07 7.01 9.48
N ARG A 803 11.26 6.39 9.49
CA ARG A 803 12.55 7.09 9.37
C ARG A 803 12.63 8.10 8.20
N ASN A 804 12.00 7.79 7.07
CA ASN A 804 11.98 8.64 5.87
C ASN A 804 10.63 9.35 5.65
N LEU A 805 9.60 9.02 6.42
CA LEU A 805 8.29 9.69 6.41
C LEU A 805 8.27 10.92 7.33
N ASP A 806 9.23 11.00 8.24
CA ASP A 806 9.46 12.16 9.08
C ASP A 806 10.26 13.20 8.29
N ASP A 807 9.52 14.03 7.56
CA ASP A 807 10.01 15.23 6.89
C ASP A 807 10.09 16.43 7.85
N GLY A 808 9.95 16.22 9.17
CA GLY A 808 9.99 17.31 10.15
C GLY A 808 8.70 18.14 10.24
N GLY A 809 7.70 17.85 9.40
CA GLY A 809 6.41 18.55 9.41
C GLY A 809 6.50 20.02 9.03
N ILE A 810 5.34 20.69 9.07
CA ILE A 810 5.24 22.15 8.91
C ILE A 810 5.48 22.78 10.27
N ASP A 811 6.31 23.83 10.33
CA ASP A 811 6.47 24.58 11.57
C ASP A 811 5.22 25.41 11.83
N VAL A 812 4.39 24.94 12.77
CA VAL A 812 3.11 25.55 13.14
C VAL A 812 3.31 26.91 13.84
N SER A 813 4.53 27.19 14.33
CA SER A 813 4.87 28.50 14.91
C SER A 813 5.10 29.58 13.84
N VAL A 814 5.24 29.19 12.57
CA VAL A 814 5.44 30.09 11.44
C VAL A 814 4.13 30.22 10.66
N GLN A 815 3.52 31.41 10.68
CA GLN A 815 2.29 31.65 9.91
C GLN A 815 2.49 31.39 8.40
N PRO A 816 1.47 30.90 7.67
CA PRO A 816 1.57 30.72 6.24
C PRO A 816 1.80 32.07 5.54
N THR A 817 2.96 32.21 4.90
CA THR A 817 3.42 33.46 4.28
C THR A 817 3.23 33.43 2.76
N LEU A 818 4.13 32.78 2.03
CA LEU A 818 4.08 32.55 0.58
C LEU A 818 4.24 31.06 0.26
N SER A 819 3.76 30.63 -0.90
CA SER A 819 3.77 29.24 -1.38
C SER A 819 5.16 28.54 -1.44
N VAL A 820 6.25 29.30 -1.36
CA VAL A 820 7.64 28.80 -1.37
C VAL A 820 8.24 28.63 0.02
N PHE A 821 7.63 29.25 1.05
CA PHE A 821 8.11 29.21 2.43
C PHE A 821 7.34 28.17 3.26
N ASN A 822 7.90 27.80 4.42
CA ASN A 822 7.33 26.84 5.38
C ASN A 822 6.93 25.49 4.76
N ARG A 823 7.75 24.99 3.83
CA ARG A 823 7.55 23.65 3.25
C ARG A 823 8.21 22.59 4.14
N PRO A 824 7.57 21.44 4.38
CA PRO A 824 8.06 20.44 5.34
C PRO A 824 9.33 19.77 4.81
N GLY A 825 10.38 19.71 5.61
CA GLY A 825 11.58 18.95 5.26
C GLY A 825 12.63 18.97 6.36
N ARG A 826 13.34 17.85 6.52
CA ARG A 826 14.27 17.65 7.64
C ARG A 826 15.70 17.45 7.17
N GLY A 827 16.58 18.37 7.60
CA GLY A 827 18.03 18.25 7.41
C GLY A 827 18.63 17.09 8.20
N LEU A 828 19.61 16.41 7.60
CA LEU A 828 20.35 15.30 8.21
C LEU A 828 21.83 15.64 8.39
N GLY A 829 22.33 15.38 9.60
CA GLY A 829 23.73 15.59 9.97
C GLY A 829 24.01 17.02 10.47
N ALA A 830 25.30 17.32 10.68
CA ALA A 830 25.73 18.64 11.11
C ALA A 830 25.66 19.66 9.97
N THR A 831 25.17 20.86 10.27
CA THR A 831 25.15 22.00 9.35
C THR A 831 26.54 22.61 9.19
N ARG A 832 26.80 23.17 8.01
CA ARG A 832 27.97 24.03 7.74
C ARG A 832 27.51 25.30 7.02
N SER A 833 28.09 26.44 7.33
CA SER A 833 27.82 27.67 6.58
C SER A 833 28.83 27.90 5.46
N ARG A 834 28.36 28.50 4.37
CA ARG A 834 29.20 29.02 3.27
C ARG A 834 28.55 30.24 2.63
N TYR A 835 29.30 30.97 1.83
CA TYR A 835 28.79 32.11 1.05
C TYR A 835 28.50 31.69 -0.39
N LEU A 836 27.37 32.14 -0.95
CA LEU A 836 27.07 32.00 -2.38
C LEU A 836 27.92 32.97 -3.21
N ASN A 837 28.39 32.52 -4.37
CA ASN A 837 28.96 33.45 -5.36
C ASN A 837 27.86 34.21 -6.11
N SER A 838 28.20 35.29 -6.82
CA SER A 838 27.21 36.14 -7.49
C SER A 838 26.32 35.40 -8.49
N LYS A 839 26.87 34.38 -9.17
CA LYS A 839 26.13 33.57 -10.16
C LYS A 839 25.15 32.61 -9.49
N GLU A 840 25.58 31.94 -8.42
CA GLU A 840 24.74 31.08 -7.59
C GLU A 840 23.61 31.89 -6.93
N PHE A 841 23.95 33.05 -6.38
CA PHE A 841 23.00 33.95 -5.74
C PHE A 841 21.88 34.35 -6.69
N PHE A 842 22.25 34.80 -7.88
CA PHE A 842 21.28 35.22 -8.91
C PHE A 842 20.40 34.05 -9.34
N ALA A 843 20.98 32.90 -9.67
CA ALA A 843 20.24 31.71 -10.11
C ALA A 843 19.29 31.18 -9.02
N ALA A 844 19.76 31.10 -7.76
CA ALA A 844 18.94 30.64 -6.64
C ALA A 844 17.76 31.59 -6.38
N HIS A 845 18.01 32.90 -6.34
CA HIS A 845 16.97 33.89 -6.09
C HIS A 845 15.93 33.90 -7.21
N GLN A 846 16.38 33.86 -8.47
CA GLN A 846 15.50 33.81 -9.63
C GLN A 846 14.65 32.54 -9.66
N HIS A 847 15.25 31.37 -9.38
CA HIS A 847 14.51 30.12 -9.32
C HIS A 847 13.37 30.17 -8.29
N VAL A 848 13.61 30.78 -7.12
CA VAL A 848 12.58 30.97 -6.10
C VAL A 848 11.46 31.89 -6.60
N LEU A 849 11.79 33.01 -7.26
CA LEU A 849 10.79 33.92 -7.81
C LEU A 849 9.89 33.25 -8.86
N LEU A 850 10.48 32.53 -9.82
CA LEU A 850 9.74 31.92 -10.94
C LEU A 850 8.80 30.79 -10.48
N ASN A 851 9.13 30.12 -9.38
CA ASN A 851 8.34 29.03 -8.82
C ASN A 851 7.42 29.46 -7.67
N CYS A 852 7.37 30.77 -7.36
CA CYS A 852 6.45 31.32 -6.36
C CYS A 852 5.10 31.61 -7.01
N ALA A 853 4.03 30.94 -6.54
CA ALA A 853 2.70 31.06 -7.11
C ALA A 853 2.18 32.51 -7.08
N GLU A 854 2.52 33.25 -6.03
CA GLU A 854 2.15 34.65 -5.82
C GLU A 854 2.93 35.61 -6.73
N VAL A 855 4.09 35.20 -7.27
CA VAL A 855 4.90 36.00 -8.20
C VAL A 855 4.45 35.81 -9.65
N LYS A 856 3.78 34.69 -9.99
CA LYS A 856 3.30 34.39 -11.35
C LYS A 856 2.52 35.52 -12.04
N PRO A 857 1.58 36.24 -11.38
CA PRO A 857 0.89 37.36 -12.01
C PRO A 857 1.81 38.51 -12.45
N TYR A 858 2.89 38.74 -11.70
CA TYR A 858 3.89 39.75 -12.03
C TYR A 858 4.78 39.29 -13.19
N LEU A 859 5.09 37.99 -13.26
CA LEU A 859 5.77 37.39 -14.40
C LEU A 859 4.96 37.57 -15.69
N THR A 860 3.65 37.25 -15.67
CA THR A 860 2.77 37.49 -16.81
C THR A 860 2.71 38.97 -17.19
N SER A 861 2.66 39.87 -16.20
CA SER A 861 2.66 41.32 -16.45
C SER A 861 3.95 41.80 -17.11
N TYR A 862 5.10 41.23 -16.72
CA TYR A 862 6.40 41.50 -17.34
C TYR A 862 6.47 41.00 -18.78
N GLU A 863 6.02 39.77 -19.04
CA GLU A 863 5.92 39.22 -20.40
C GLU A 863 5.02 40.05 -21.30
N ASP A 864 3.83 40.43 -20.81
CA ASP A 864 2.89 41.26 -21.56
C ASP A 864 3.49 42.65 -21.86
N GLY A 865 4.25 43.20 -20.92
CA GLY A 865 5.03 44.43 -21.14
C GLY A 865 6.08 44.29 -22.24
N LEU A 866 6.82 43.18 -22.27
CA LEU A 866 7.81 42.89 -23.32
C LEU A 866 7.13 42.72 -24.69
N ARG A 867 6.01 41.98 -24.75
CA ARG A 867 5.23 41.80 -25.98
C ARG A 867 4.60 43.11 -26.47
N ALA A 868 4.18 43.99 -25.56
CA ALA A 868 3.65 45.30 -25.91
C ALA A 868 4.73 46.26 -26.45
N LEU A 869 5.94 46.22 -25.89
CA LEU A 869 7.08 47.04 -26.34
C LEU A 869 7.67 46.54 -27.67
N ASN A 870 7.67 45.22 -27.90
CA ASN A 870 8.15 44.62 -29.13
C ASN A 870 7.19 43.49 -29.59
N PRO A 871 6.18 43.79 -30.42
CA PRO A 871 5.19 42.81 -30.88
C PRO A 871 5.77 41.64 -31.71
N GLY A 872 7.03 41.74 -32.18
CA GLY A 872 7.73 40.69 -32.90
C GLY A 872 8.72 39.87 -32.06
N ILE A 873 8.76 40.06 -30.74
CA ILE A 873 9.68 39.33 -29.85
C ILE A 873 9.35 37.82 -29.85
N THR A 874 10.37 36.98 -30.02
CA THR A 874 10.19 35.52 -29.99
C THR A 874 10.08 35.02 -28.54
N SER A 875 9.47 33.84 -28.33
CA SER A 875 9.41 33.23 -26.99
C SER A 875 10.80 33.02 -26.39
N GLU A 876 11.78 32.58 -27.18
CA GLU A 876 13.17 32.43 -26.74
C GLU A 876 13.79 33.76 -26.25
N GLN A 877 13.46 34.88 -26.90
CA GLN A 877 13.92 36.21 -26.48
C GLN A 877 13.22 36.69 -25.21
N ILE A 878 11.95 36.33 -25.01
CA ILE A 878 11.23 36.59 -23.77
C ILE A 878 11.87 35.79 -22.62
N ASP A 879 12.16 34.50 -22.83
CA ASP A 879 12.78 33.64 -21.82
C ASP A 879 14.16 34.17 -21.40
N LEU A 880 14.99 34.59 -22.37
CA LEU A 880 16.26 35.27 -22.08
C LEU A 880 16.07 36.58 -21.31
N ALA A 881 15.06 37.37 -21.65
CA ALA A 881 14.78 38.63 -20.94
C ALA A 881 14.25 38.40 -19.52
N ILE A 882 13.50 37.32 -19.28
CA ILE A 882 13.09 36.88 -17.94
C ILE A 882 14.33 36.46 -17.15
N GLU A 883 15.19 35.64 -17.75
CA GLU A 883 16.43 35.14 -17.15
C GLU A 883 17.37 36.27 -16.75
N ASP A 884 17.57 37.27 -17.59
CA ASP A 884 18.55 38.30 -17.29
C ASP A 884 18.01 39.43 -16.40
N ASN A 885 16.71 39.76 -16.49
CA ASN A 885 16.20 41.03 -15.97
C ASN A 885 14.99 40.93 -15.04
N PHE A 886 14.30 39.79 -14.95
CA PHE A 886 13.04 39.71 -14.18
C PHE A 886 13.24 39.99 -12.68
N ALA A 887 14.26 39.43 -12.05
CA ALA A 887 14.50 39.63 -10.60
C ALA A 887 14.71 41.11 -10.26
N LYS A 888 15.46 41.83 -11.11
CA LYS A 888 15.70 43.26 -10.95
C LYS A 888 14.41 44.06 -11.19
N TRP A 889 13.69 43.76 -12.27
CA TRP A 889 12.42 44.40 -12.58
C TRP A 889 11.39 44.19 -11.48
N PHE A 890 11.27 42.96 -10.95
CA PHE A 890 10.32 42.61 -9.90
C PHE A 890 10.60 43.41 -8.63
N ARG A 891 11.87 43.53 -8.24
CA ARG A 891 12.26 44.39 -7.13
C ARG A 891 11.87 45.85 -7.37
N ASP A 892 12.23 46.41 -8.51
CA ASP A 892 11.93 47.81 -8.81
C ASP A 892 10.41 48.05 -8.90
N TYR A 893 9.63 47.05 -9.36
CA TYR A 893 8.17 47.08 -9.39
C TYR A 893 7.54 47.06 -7.99
N VAL A 894 8.00 46.16 -7.11
CA VAL A 894 7.46 45.99 -5.75
C VAL A 894 7.75 47.20 -4.87
N TYR A 895 8.92 47.83 -5.05
CA TYR A 895 9.32 49.02 -4.27
C TYR A 895 8.83 50.35 -4.86
N ASN A 896 8.19 50.34 -6.03
CA ASN A 896 7.58 51.55 -6.58
C ASN A 896 6.28 51.88 -5.81
N PRO A 897 6.18 53.05 -5.14
CA PRO A 897 4.98 53.45 -4.40
C PRO A 897 3.70 53.46 -5.25
N ASP A 898 3.82 53.70 -6.55
CA ASP A 898 2.68 53.80 -7.48
C ASP A 898 1.99 52.44 -7.73
N ASN A 899 2.69 51.33 -7.50
CA ASN A 899 2.20 49.97 -7.81
C ASN A 899 1.40 49.31 -6.66
N MET A 900 1.32 49.96 -5.49
CA MET A 900 0.48 49.56 -4.34
C MET A 900 0.64 48.08 -3.88
N VAL A 901 1.87 47.54 -3.88
CA VAL A 901 2.13 46.19 -3.36
C VAL A 901 2.27 46.24 -1.83
N HIS A 902 1.24 45.81 -1.09
CA HIS A 902 1.20 45.90 0.38
C HIS A 902 1.67 44.63 1.12
N ASN A 903 1.94 43.53 0.43
CA ASN A 903 2.35 42.27 1.07
C ASN A 903 3.83 42.30 1.47
N GLN A 904 4.12 42.39 2.77
CA GLN A 904 5.49 42.45 3.31
C GLN A 904 6.35 41.25 2.91
N PHE A 905 5.77 40.06 2.75
CA PHE A 905 6.53 38.87 2.33
C PHE A 905 7.00 38.96 0.87
N LEU A 906 6.25 39.67 0.00
CA LEU A 906 6.69 39.95 -1.37
C LEU A 906 7.82 40.99 -1.38
N HIS A 907 7.80 41.98 -0.49
CA HIS A 907 8.92 42.90 -0.29
C HIS A 907 10.18 42.17 0.17
N ASP A 908 10.05 41.32 1.18
CA ASP A 908 11.17 40.53 1.70
C ASP A 908 11.72 39.57 0.64
N LEU A 909 10.86 38.94 -0.15
CA LEU A 909 11.25 38.09 -1.28
C LEU A 909 11.98 38.90 -2.35
N ALA A 910 11.49 40.09 -2.70
CA ALA A 910 12.07 40.97 -3.72
C ALA A 910 13.47 41.51 -3.38
N MET A 911 13.83 41.60 -2.09
CA MET A 911 15.19 41.98 -1.68
C MET A 911 16.24 40.92 -1.99
N GLY A 912 15.83 39.66 -2.12
CA GLY A 912 16.73 38.52 -2.29
C GLY A 912 17.16 37.88 -0.96
N PRO A 913 17.73 36.67 -1.02
CA PRO A 913 18.17 35.93 0.16
C PRO A 913 19.44 36.55 0.80
N LEU A 914 19.79 36.09 1.99
CA LEU A 914 21.11 36.30 2.57
C LEU A 914 22.18 35.55 1.76
N VAL A 915 23.38 36.14 1.66
CA VAL A 915 24.51 35.55 0.91
C VAL A 915 25.11 34.35 1.65
N GLU A 916 25.08 34.38 2.98
CA GLU A 916 25.46 33.23 3.81
C GLU A 916 24.32 32.20 3.84
N VAL A 917 24.65 30.95 3.51
CA VAL A 917 23.71 29.83 3.43
C VAL A 917 24.16 28.69 4.32
N GLN A 918 23.19 27.91 4.82
CA GLN A 918 23.47 26.67 5.53
C GLN A 918 23.46 25.50 4.56
N THR A 919 24.33 24.52 4.78
CA THR A 919 24.49 23.36 3.90
C THR A 919 24.27 22.06 4.67
N TRP A 920 23.65 21.09 4.00
CA TRP A 920 23.29 19.79 4.57
C TRP A 920 23.89 18.64 3.75
N ASN A 921 24.27 17.56 4.44
CA ASN A 921 24.76 16.33 3.77
C ASN A 921 23.62 15.42 3.33
N GLY A 922 22.44 15.54 3.96
CA GLY A 922 21.23 14.86 3.55
C GLY A 922 20.00 15.63 3.98
N TYR A 923 18.87 15.29 3.35
CA TYR A 923 17.60 15.96 3.56
C TYR A 923 16.46 14.96 3.31
N VAL A 924 15.45 14.94 4.18
CA VAL A 924 14.26 14.10 4.04
C VAL A 924 13.10 14.98 3.60
N VAL A 925 12.50 14.65 2.46
CA VAL A 925 11.37 15.38 1.86
C VAL A 925 10.58 14.42 0.97
N ASN A 926 9.26 14.63 0.85
CA ASN A 926 8.36 13.79 0.03
C ASN A 926 8.38 12.29 0.40
N GLY A 927 8.74 11.94 1.64
CA GLY A 927 8.89 10.55 2.06
C GLY A 927 10.22 9.89 1.63
N TYR A 928 11.10 10.63 0.95
CA TYR A 928 12.39 10.14 0.46
C TYR A 928 13.56 10.79 1.17
N LYS A 929 14.65 10.04 1.28
CA LYS A 929 15.91 10.51 1.83
C LYS A 929 16.86 10.86 0.69
N PHE A 930 17.19 12.14 0.55
CA PHE A 930 18.18 12.65 -0.39
C PHE A 930 19.51 12.91 0.29
N GLN A 931 20.62 12.71 -0.42
CA GLN A 931 21.97 12.94 0.09
C GLN A 931 22.86 13.55 -1.00
N THR A 932 23.91 14.25 -0.60
CA THR A 932 24.90 14.78 -1.55
C THR A 932 25.77 13.66 -2.10
N LYS A 933 26.24 13.80 -3.35
CA LYS A 933 27.14 12.84 -3.99
C LYS A 933 28.37 12.53 -3.12
N GLY A 934 29.02 13.56 -2.58
CA GLY A 934 30.20 13.40 -1.72
C GLY A 934 29.91 12.63 -0.43
N TYR A 935 28.68 12.70 0.11
CA TYR A 935 28.29 11.90 1.26
C TYR A 935 28.00 10.43 0.90
N CYS A 936 27.48 10.17 -0.30
CA CYS A 936 27.21 8.82 -0.80
C CYS A 936 28.48 8.05 -1.19
N GLU A 937 29.61 8.72 -1.41
CA GLU A 937 30.87 8.06 -1.75
C GLU A 937 31.30 7.07 -0.65
N GLY A 938 31.54 5.81 -1.06
CA GLY A 938 31.88 4.71 -0.15
C GLY A 938 30.72 4.18 0.71
N LYS A 939 29.47 4.62 0.48
CA LYS A 939 28.27 4.08 1.14
C LYS A 939 27.61 2.99 0.29
N SER A 940 26.85 2.12 0.95
CA SER A 940 26.08 1.05 0.31
C SER A 940 24.73 1.50 -0.28
N THR A 941 24.41 2.79 -0.22
CA THR A 941 23.13 3.35 -0.68
C THR A 941 23.37 4.56 -1.56
N PHE A 942 22.64 4.66 -2.67
CA PHE A 942 22.72 5.78 -3.61
C PHE A 942 21.48 6.68 -3.49
N ASN A 943 21.62 7.80 -2.80
CA ASN A 943 20.51 8.71 -2.49
C ASN A 943 20.67 10.10 -3.13
N CYS A 944 21.59 10.24 -4.09
CA CYS A 944 21.93 11.53 -4.70
C CYS A 944 21.35 11.72 -6.11
N GLY A 945 20.72 10.71 -6.70
CA GLY A 945 20.06 10.85 -7.99
C GLY A 945 18.71 11.56 -7.87
N VAL A 946 18.47 12.50 -8.77
CA VAL A 946 17.25 13.30 -8.82
C VAL A 946 16.72 13.42 -10.24
N SER A 947 15.39 13.48 -10.37
CA SER A 947 14.71 13.87 -11.59
C SER A 947 13.64 14.92 -11.30
N VAL A 948 13.37 15.76 -12.30
CA VAL A 948 12.31 16.77 -12.30
C VAL A 948 11.63 16.75 -13.66
N LYS A 949 10.30 16.79 -13.66
CA LYS A 949 9.53 16.88 -14.92
C LYS A 949 9.70 18.26 -15.55
N GLY A 950 9.90 18.30 -16.87
CA GLY A 950 9.89 19.55 -17.63
C GLY A 950 8.55 20.27 -17.49
N THR A 951 8.56 21.60 -17.46
CA THR A 951 7.33 22.42 -17.47
C THR A 951 6.89 22.71 -18.90
N ASP A 952 5.57 22.72 -19.13
CA ASP A 952 4.84 22.86 -20.41
C ASP A 952 5.24 24.06 -21.29
N CYS A 953 6.44 24.06 -21.88
CA CYS A 953 6.85 25.01 -22.91
C CYS A 953 7.41 24.26 -24.13
N GLY A 954 6.57 23.45 -24.75
CA GLY A 954 6.83 22.75 -26.01
C GLY A 954 6.14 21.39 -26.05
N ASP A 955 5.77 20.90 -27.23
CA ASP A 955 5.13 19.58 -27.47
C ASP A 955 6.01 18.36 -27.08
N ARG A 956 7.00 18.52 -26.18
CA ARG A 956 7.92 17.48 -25.71
C ARG A 956 8.19 17.65 -24.21
N GLU A 957 7.63 16.74 -23.41
CA GLU A 957 7.96 16.55 -22.00
C GLU A 957 9.39 15.99 -21.87
N ASP A 958 10.41 16.85 -21.89
CA ASP A 958 11.79 16.41 -21.64
C ASP A 958 12.06 16.42 -20.12
N ASP A 959 12.04 15.24 -19.49
CA ASP A 959 12.40 15.07 -18.07
C ASP A 959 13.89 15.37 -17.83
N PHE A 960 14.18 16.11 -16.76
CA PHE A 960 15.54 16.43 -16.34
C PHE A 960 16.05 15.38 -15.35
N TYR A 961 17.25 14.85 -15.61
CA TYR A 961 17.93 13.88 -14.74
C TYR A 961 19.27 14.44 -14.28
N GLY A 962 19.58 14.33 -12.99
CA GLY A 962 20.81 14.85 -12.42
C GLY A 962 21.28 14.17 -11.14
N ILE A 963 22.36 14.70 -10.57
CA ILE A 963 22.95 14.28 -9.29
C ILE A 963 23.06 15.49 -8.35
N ILE A 964 22.62 15.33 -7.10
CA ILE A 964 22.74 16.34 -6.05
C ILE A 964 24.21 16.51 -5.64
N LYS A 965 24.75 17.69 -5.89
CA LYS A 965 26.07 18.11 -5.41
C LYS A 965 26.00 18.64 -3.99
N GLU A 966 25.03 19.50 -3.72
CA GLU A 966 24.91 20.20 -2.45
C GLU A 966 23.43 20.46 -2.14
N ILE A 967 23.10 20.50 -0.85
CA ILE A 967 21.78 20.87 -0.36
C ILE A 967 21.96 22.16 0.42
N ILE A 968 21.32 23.24 -0.04
CA ILE A 968 21.46 24.56 0.55
C ILE A 968 20.14 25.03 1.15
N GLU A 969 20.20 25.59 2.35
CA GLU A 969 19.12 26.31 3.01
C GLU A 969 19.43 27.80 2.93
N ILE A 970 18.66 28.51 2.11
CA ILE A 970 18.75 29.97 1.96
C ILE A 970 17.74 30.62 2.90
N SER A 971 18.16 31.73 3.51
CA SER A 971 17.31 32.51 4.43
C SER A 971 17.05 33.89 3.83
N TYR A 972 15.83 34.39 3.94
CA TYR A 972 15.49 35.76 3.56
C TYR A 972 15.55 36.69 4.78
N PRO A 973 15.95 37.96 4.59
CA PRO A 973 16.03 38.94 5.65
C PRO A 973 14.65 39.27 6.26
N ASN A 974 14.68 39.93 7.43
CA ASN A 974 13.53 40.37 8.24
C ASN A 974 12.81 39.25 9.00
N SER A 975 12.45 39.52 10.27
CA SER A 975 11.73 38.58 11.13
C SER A 975 10.25 38.45 10.72
N PRO A 976 9.66 37.23 10.71
CA PRO A 976 10.31 35.95 10.94
C PRO A 976 11.23 35.57 9.77
N PHE A 977 12.37 34.95 10.08
CA PHE A 977 13.30 34.46 9.06
C PHE A 977 12.60 33.43 8.18
N LYS A 978 12.49 33.71 6.87
CA LYS A 978 11.90 32.77 5.91
C LYS A 978 13.01 31.91 5.32
N LYS A 979 12.80 30.60 5.30
CA LYS A 979 13.79 29.62 4.83
C LYS A 979 13.27 28.86 3.63
N VAL A 980 14.18 28.57 2.70
CA VAL A 980 13.92 27.73 1.52
C VAL A 980 15.08 26.77 1.35
N VAL A 981 14.78 25.50 1.10
CA VAL A 981 15.79 24.48 0.80
C VAL A 981 15.82 24.19 -0.70
N LEU A 982 16.99 24.37 -1.30
CA LEU A 982 17.26 24.08 -2.70
C LEU A 982 18.28 22.95 -2.83
N PHE A 983 18.08 22.08 -3.81
CA PHE A 983 19.12 21.14 -4.25
C PHE A 983 19.91 21.77 -5.38
N ASN A 984 21.23 21.82 -5.20
CA ASN A 984 22.19 22.18 -6.24
C ASN A 984 22.59 20.89 -6.96
N CYS A 985 22.20 20.79 -8.22
CA CYS A 985 22.24 19.57 -9.03
C CYS A 985 23.17 19.73 -10.24
N ASP A 986 23.89 18.65 -10.53
CA ASP A 986 24.55 18.44 -11.81
C ASP A 986 23.58 17.74 -12.77
N TRP A 987 23.04 18.49 -13.72
CA TRP A 987 22.13 17.98 -14.74
C TRP A 987 22.87 17.30 -15.89
N PHE A 988 22.34 16.17 -16.33
CA PHE A 988 22.75 15.50 -17.56
C PHE A 988 22.14 16.20 -18.79
N ASP A 989 22.72 15.94 -19.96
CA ASP A 989 22.22 16.50 -21.23
C ASP A 989 20.83 15.93 -21.54
N THR A 990 19.82 16.79 -21.67
CA THR A 990 18.42 16.38 -21.95
C THR A 990 18.14 16.18 -23.43
N SER A 991 19.09 16.52 -24.32
CA SER A 991 18.91 16.44 -25.77
C SER A 991 18.46 15.04 -26.21
N PRO A 992 17.27 14.88 -26.86
CA PRO A 992 16.78 13.59 -27.29
C PRO A 992 17.75 12.86 -28.22
N ASN A 993 17.97 11.56 -27.96
CA ASN A 993 18.89 10.67 -28.70
C ASN A 993 20.37 11.12 -28.70
N ARG A 994 20.73 12.11 -27.86
CA ARG A 994 22.11 12.60 -27.74
C ARG A 994 22.61 12.56 -26.31
N GLY A 995 21.81 13.04 -25.37
CA GLY A 995 22.08 13.03 -23.93
C GLY A 995 21.15 12.09 -23.16
N THR A 996 19.87 12.06 -23.54
CA THR A 996 18.85 11.15 -23.00
C THR A 996 18.20 10.38 -24.15
N ARG A 997 18.00 9.07 -23.95
CA ARG A 997 17.28 8.19 -24.87
C ARG A 997 16.19 7.47 -24.12
N VAL A 998 14.95 7.59 -24.60
CA VAL A 998 13.82 6.82 -24.08
C VAL A 998 13.50 5.74 -25.12
N ASP A 999 13.52 4.47 -24.71
CA ASP A 999 13.05 3.39 -25.55
C ASP A 999 11.54 3.56 -25.80
N ALA A 1000 11.15 3.76 -27.06
CA ALA A 1000 9.77 4.06 -27.42
C ALA A 1000 8.81 2.88 -27.24
N GLU A 1001 9.30 1.64 -27.23
CA GLU A 1001 8.50 0.43 -27.06
C GLU A 1001 8.32 0.09 -25.57
N TYR A 1002 9.38 0.31 -24.76
CA TYR A 1002 9.45 -0.19 -23.40
C TYR A 1002 9.59 0.87 -22.29
N GLY A 1003 9.75 2.15 -22.66
CA GLY A 1003 9.86 3.27 -21.72
C GLY A 1003 11.13 3.24 -20.86
N ILE A 1004 12.16 2.48 -21.28
CA ILE A 1004 13.45 2.44 -20.58
C ILE A 1004 14.19 3.75 -20.87
N VAL A 1005 14.50 4.50 -19.82
CA VAL A 1005 15.24 5.76 -19.93
C VAL A 1005 16.72 5.51 -19.74
N GLU A 1006 17.51 5.90 -20.73
CA GLU A 1006 18.96 5.88 -20.69
C GLU A 1006 19.51 7.31 -20.70
N VAL A 1007 20.48 7.55 -19.83
CA VAL A 1007 21.12 8.85 -19.69
C VAL A 1007 22.63 8.71 -19.92
N GLN A 1008 23.19 9.56 -20.78
CA GLN A 1008 24.63 9.59 -21.01
C GLN A 1008 25.34 10.37 -19.91
N CYS A 1009 25.76 9.67 -18.86
CA CYS A 1009 26.39 10.25 -17.67
C CYS A 1009 27.70 11.03 -17.89
N ASN A 1010 28.25 11.05 -19.12
CA ASN A 1010 29.44 11.83 -19.49
C ASN A 1010 29.11 13.19 -20.13
N ARG A 1011 27.84 13.43 -20.50
CA ARG A 1011 27.38 14.72 -21.02
C ARG A 1011 26.66 15.51 -19.93
N ARG A 1012 26.71 16.83 -20.01
CA ARG A 1012 26.11 17.73 -19.05
C ARG A 1012 25.21 18.73 -19.77
N TYR A 1013 24.17 19.17 -19.08
CA TYR A 1013 23.33 20.26 -19.53
C TYR A 1013 24.18 21.53 -19.68
N GLN A 1014 24.03 22.25 -20.79
CA GLN A 1014 24.91 23.36 -21.14
C GLN A 1014 24.55 24.65 -20.39
N LYS A 1015 23.26 24.85 -20.09
CA LYS A 1015 22.76 26.04 -19.41
C LYS A 1015 23.02 25.94 -17.92
N TYR A 1016 23.39 27.06 -17.31
CA TYR A 1016 23.63 27.13 -15.87
C TYR A 1016 22.30 27.32 -15.13
N ASP A 1017 21.63 26.21 -14.82
CA ASP A 1017 20.42 26.19 -14.00
C ASP A 1017 20.49 25.04 -12.98
N PRO A 1018 21.28 25.21 -11.90
CA PRO A 1018 21.60 24.09 -11.01
C PRO A 1018 20.57 23.88 -9.90
N PHE A 1019 19.63 24.80 -9.68
CA PHE A 1019 18.79 24.78 -8.48
C PHE A 1019 17.39 24.24 -8.75
N ILE A 1020 16.90 23.44 -7.81
CA ILE A 1020 15.50 23.04 -7.73
C ILE A 1020 15.01 23.10 -6.28
N PHE A 1021 13.72 23.30 -6.07
CA PHE A 1021 13.11 23.06 -4.76
C PHE A 1021 13.23 21.59 -4.37
N ALA A 1022 13.61 21.32 -3.12
CA ALA A 1022 13.66 19.97 -2.58
C ALA A 1022 12.33 19.21 -2.77
N HIS A 1023 11.19 19.89 -2.63
CA HIS A 1023 9.84 19.34 -2.83
C HIS A 1023 9.49 18.98 -4.28
N ASN A 1024 10.20 19.53 -5.26
CA ASN A 1024 9.94 19.22 -6.67
C ASN A 1024 10.77 18.00 -7.14
N ALA A 1025 11.70 17.52 -6.30
CA ALA A 1025 12.59 16.42 -6.62
C ALA A 1025 11.88 15.06 -6.54
N SER A 1026 12.06 14.24 -7.58
CA SER A 1026 11.80 12.80 -7.55
C SER A 1026 13.11 12.03 -7.42
N GLN A 1027 13.18 11.04 -6.53
CA GLN A 1027 14.38 10.24 -6.33
C GLN A 1027 14.57 9.23 -7.47
N VAL A 1028 15.77 9.18 -8.05
CA VAL A 1028 16.16 8.19 -9.06
C VAL A 1028 17.52 7.60 -8.70
N TYR A 1029 17.83 6.42 -9.27
CA TYR A 1029 19.18 5.87 -9.24
C TYR A 1029 19.62 5.52 -10.64
N TYR A 1030 20.93 5.58 -10.89
CA TYR A 1030 21.51 5.30 -12.20
C TYR A 1030 22.26 3.98 -12.13
N ALA A 1031 21.79 2.99 -12.88
CA ALA A 1031 22.48 1.71 -13.04
C ALA A 1031 23.18 1.67 -14.40
N PRO A 1032 24.50 1.38 -14.47
CA PRO A 1032 25.15 1.13 -15.74
C PRO A 1032 24.63 -0.19 -16.34
N TYR A 1033 24.81 -0.42 -17.64
CA TYR A 1033 24.63 -1.76 -18.21
C TYR A 1033 25.77 -2.70 -17.78
N PRO A 1034 25.51 -4.01 -17.58
CA PRO A 1034 26.58 -4.99 -17.45
C PRO A 1034 27.51 -4.94 -18.67
N ARG A 1035 28.83 -4.87 -18.45
CA ARG A 1035 29.82 -4.85 -19.53
C ARG A 1035 30.70 -6.08 -19.43
N ASP A 1036 30.88 -6.78 -20.54
CA ASP A 1036 31.95 -7.77 -20.65
C ASP A 1036 33.29 -7.03 -20.52
N GLY A 1037 34.17 -7.49 -19.63
CA GLY A 1037 35.45 -6.87 -19.27
C GLY A 1037 36.51 -6.80 -20.38
N ALA A 1038 36.11 -6.68 -21.63
CA ALA A 1038 36.95 -6.47 -22.80
C ALA A 1038 36.82 -5.02 -23.31
N TYR A 1039 37.07 -4.02 -22.45
CA TYR A 1039 37.43 -2.66 -22.85
C TYR A 1039 38.32 -1.99 -21.82
#